data_AF-Q38BR6-F1
#
_entry.id   AF-Q38BR6-F1
#
_cell.length_a   1.000
_cell.length_b   1.000
_cell.length_c   1.000
_cell.angle_alpha   90.00
_cell.angle_beta   90.00
_cell.angle_gamma   90.00
#
_symmetry.space_group_name_H-M   'P 1'
#
loop_
_entity.id
_entity.type
_entity.pdbx_description
1 polymer ?
#
loop_
_entity_poly.entity_id
_entity_poly.type
_entity_poly.pdbx_seq_one_letter_code
_entity_poly.pdbx_strand_id
1 'polypeptide(L)'
;MSTENEGESKENPSYLTVELEHVGHVSIDAIEHHYMELQKELAMEPHLRPLREEYEKIHRLLRKSHDGEKRLMAKIKELDHDLITHAANVESALKLARQDEDVIEALRREIEKAWSLADSAHAREKETREQIQELRQQVVRLNGLVDKNTSSTLGQENFLRDLIKAKKEFENERLMAQAKAERLVDERLFAQRKMHKLREDSECVRHSLENTLKNYEGCLRNLSDTKRDRESLEQQVREYRVEADEHLKEIASVRQSVAELAKEEEKLKALALSERDSVGQLAKQLEEQQDRFKKEADKLAAVEAHNAEMKQEIPKMRMTLKGRHAEVERLALSLRKARKGAGVQQTEIDKQMQTRASLMEQTEKMHTAIEELLRTLDDHVKALHDEEVRLKGAMPIKTKLLTENSRVDSEKAMMEGQRMLEEGKRRNLTQQLEKLLRDNETMRKKIFELEQNQAKILDNGQREALQYHRVLEQTRKQQGQAKLLQQQLEDNEKRLKAQQDLLDRVSADRARTEKRLKESELECSGLKQRYNHNGEEIQLLKMQIIGKEGALCRIHMVRKQLQRDIANAEERASHLKEDGTSATNRYETLKGEVKQLSHLIAECDAEKSKYQSKFAALVNERNVLATQLVRRNEELRLLHSKIRLQECSIEKGAEDYNKRVRAVMGKRSELEELRLRCRVALARMLHAEKLRRRKQKIERDLFTEKRRSRALADELQRPVNVHRWRRLEGNAPEILDGIYKVHTLERQILKKQDLLVEKTKQLAARNAEYETVRKKLAELQGPEVAGELSLYDENLQCRREQIRGLDTELQEVEQHVDVVAEEVKQLTVELCEVKRRYYNAKHKNDLLRREQGAFRAMWGGSSAVARTALAAIENASERRQLQQQGSISSRRQPLWRTRAQKRREQIKQEEQIVQVLSTGAPAPSFPLQVPPGQRIFLGGGFALTR
;
A
#
# COMPACT_ATOMS: atom_id res chain seq x y z
N MET A 1 43.57 78.39 16.58
CA MET A 1 43.47 77.60 15.33
C MET A 1 42.02 77.62 14.90
N SER A 2 41.84 77.84 13.61
CA SER A 2 40.62 78.29 12.95
C SER A 2 39.40 77.44 13.27
N THR A 3 38.32 78.12 13.63
CA THR A 3 36.97 77.58 13.79
C THR A 3 36.45 77.12 12.41
N GLU A 4 36.54 75.83 12.14
CA GLU A 4 35.86 75.19 11.00
C GLU A 4 34.36 75.18 11.29
N ASN A 5 33.71 76.25 10.83
CA ASN A 5 32.27 76.38 10.71
C ASN A 5 31.85 75.58 9.47
N GLU A 6 31.79 74.25 9.59
CA GLU A 6 31.14 73.43 8.56
C GLU A 6 29.64 73.65 8.66
N GLY A 7 29.15 74.55 7.80
CA GLY A 7 27.74 74.75 7.58
C GLY A 7 27.13 73.47 7.04
N GLU A 8 26.19 72.91 7.80
CA GLU A 8 25.28 71.87 7.34
C GLU A 8 24.48 72.41 6.15
N SER A 9 25.01 72.15 4.96
CA SER A 9 24.28 72.23 3.71
C SER A 9 23.13 71.25 3.80
N LYS A 10 21.91 71.79 3.95
CA LYS A 10 20.65 71.11 3.69
C LYS A 10 20.64 70.65 2.24
N GLU A 11 21.27 69.52 1.96
CA GLU A 11 21.02 68.74 0.77
C GLU A 11 19.59 68.22 0.90
N ASN A 12 18.63 69.01 0.40
CA ASN A 12 17.31 68.48 0.10
C ASN A 12 17.55 67.40 -0.96
N PRO A 13 17.34 66.10 -0.66
CA PRO A 13 17.43 65.08 -1.66
C PRO A 13 16.31 65.38 -2.65
N SER A 14 16.69 65.88 -3.83
CA SER A 14 15.85 65.88 -5.01
C SER A 14 15.56 64.42 -5.34
N TYR A 15 14.62 63.82 -4.62
CA TYR A 15 13.93 62.67 -5.14
C TYR A 15 13.36 63.14 -6.47
N LEU A 16 13.89 62.53 -7.53
CA LEU A 16 13.40 62.62 -8.89
C LEU A 16 11.93 62.16 -8.86
N THR A 17 11.02 63.08 -8.51
CA THR A 17 9.63 63.01 -8.94
C THR A 17 9.70 63.16 -10.45
N VAL A 18 9.91 62.02 -11.12
CA VAL A 18 9.65 61.91 -12.55
C VAL A 18 8.14 62.08 -12.67
N GLU A 19 7.72 63.33 -12.85
CA GLU A 19 6.38 63.73 -13.26
C GLU A 19 6.12 63.08 -14.63
N LEU A 20 5.71 61.81 -14.63
CA LEU A 20 5.09 61.16 -15.77
C LEU A 20 3.67 61.73 -15.97
N GLU A 21 3.54 63.04 -16.11
CA GLU A 21 2.24 63.72 -16.31
C GLU A 21 1.84 63.86 -17.79
N HIS A 22 2.66 63.41 -18.76
CA HIS A 22 2.41 63.72 -20.17
C HIS A 22 2.23 62.53 -21.12
N VAL A 23 2.17 61.28 -20.64
CA VAL A 23 1.66 60.18 -21.47
C VAL A 23 0.17 60.10 -21.24
N GLY A 24 -0.61 60.69 -22.15
CA GLY A 24 -2.07 60.66 -22.11
C GLY A 24 -2.53 59.26 -21.75
N HIS A 25 -3.14 59.14 -20.57
CA HIS A 25 -3.57 57.87 -19.99
C HIS A 25 -4.74 57.37 -20.83
N VAL A 26 -4.44 56.76 -21.97
CA VAL A 26 -5.45 56.08 -22.79
C VAL A 26 -5.99 54.99 -21.87
N SER A 27 -7.22 55.20 -21.38
CA SER A 27 -7.86 54.23 -20.51
C SER A 27 -7.86 52.90 -21.22
N ILE A 28 -7.41 51.84 -20.55
CA ILE A 28 -7.48 50.51 -21.14
C ILE A 28 -8.91 50.12 -21.46
N ASP A 29 -9.88 50.67 -20.72
CA ASP A 29 -11.30 50.50 -21.03
C ASP A 29 -11.65 51.11 -22.40
N ALA A 30 -11.00 52.22 -22.78
CA ALA A 30 -11.16 52.81 -24.11
C ALA A 30 -10.52 51.92 -25.19
N ILE A 31 -9.35 51.32 -24.93
CA ILE A 31 -8.72 50.37 -25.85
C ILE A 31 -9.58 49.10 -25.99
N GLU A 32 -10.18 48.62 -24.90
CA GLU A 32 -11.08 47.46 -24.92
C GLU A 32 -12.36 47.75 -25.71
N HIS A 33 -12.93 48.95 -25.56
CA HIS A 33 -14.10 49.36 -26.32
C HIS A 33 -13.80 49.42 -27.82
N HIS A 34 -12.68 50.06 -28.20
CA HIS A 34 -12.23 50.11 -29.60
C HIS A 34 -11.88 48.71 -30.14
N TYR A 35 -11.28 47.85 -29.31
CA TYR A 35 -11.01 46.46 -29.69
C TYR A 35 -12.30 45.69 -29.97
N MET A 36 -13.34 45.85 -29.15
CA MET A 36 -14.64 45.21 -29.37
C MET A 36 -15.34 45.73 -30.64
N GLU A 37 -15.24 47.03 -30.92
CA GLU A 37 -15.75 47.63 -32.16
C GLU A 37 -14.99 47.12 -33.39
N LEU A 38 -13.66 47.13 -33.36
CA LEU A 38 -12.82 46.62 -34.44
C LEU A 38 -13.03 45.12 -34.66
N GLN A 39 -13.23 44.34 -33.60
CA GLN A 39 -13.57 42.92 -33.70
C GLN A 39 -14.91 42.67 -34.40
N LYS A 40 -15.90 43.56 -34.19
CA LYS A 40 -17.20 43.49 -34.90
C LYS A 40 -17.03 43.85 -36.38
N GLU A 41 -16.27 44.89 -36.71
CA GLU A 41 -16.01 45.28 -38.10
C GLU A 41 -15.21 44.21 -38.85
N LEU A 42 -14.14 43.69 -38.25
CA LEU A 42 -13.32 42.61 -38.82
C LEU A 42 -14.08 41.28 -38.95
N ALA A 43 -15.15 41.07 -38.19
CA ALA A 43 -16.01 39.90 -38.33
C ALA A 43 -16.93 39.96 -39.55
N MET A 44 -17.20 41.16 -40.09
CA MET A 44 -18.07 41.34 -41.25
C MET A 44 -17.37 41.00 -42.59
N GLU A 45 -16.03 41.00 -42.62
CA GLU A 45 -15.22 40.80 -43.81
C GLU A 45 -14.41 39.49 -43.73
N PRO A 46 -14.83 38.38 -44.41
CA PRO A 46 -14.24 37.05 -44.25
C PRO A 46 -12.75 36.94 -44.60
N HIS A 47 -12.24 37.80 -45.47
CA HIS A 47 -10.86 37.81 -45.93
C HIS A 47 -9.87 38.44 -44.94
N LEU A 48 -10.36 39.17 -43.92
CA LEU A 48 -9.53 39.81 -42.89
C LEU A 48 -9.31 38.93 -41.64
N ARG A 49 -9.70 37.65 -41.69
CA ARG A 49 -9.57 36.70 -40.56
C ARG A 49 -8.15 36.57 -39.98
N PRO A 50 -7.06 36.51 -40.78
CA PRO A 50 -5.70 36.46 -40.24
C PRO A 50 -5.33 37.73 -39.46
N LEU A 51 -5.78 38.90 -39.94
CA LEU A 51 -5.55 40.18 -39.25
C LEU A 51 -6.28 40.21 -37.90
N ARG A 52 -7.49 39.66 -37.84
CA ARG A 52 -8.26 39.52 -36.60
C ARG A 52 -7.55 38.67 -35.55
N GLU A 53 -6.98 37.54 -35.95
CA GLU A 53 -6.24 36.64 -35.06
C GLU A 53 -4.96 37.30 -34.52
N GLU A 54 -4.22 38.03 -35.36
CA GLU A 54 -3.04 38.79 -34.92
C GLU A 54 -3.41 39.95 -33.99
N TYR A 55 -4.48 40.69 -34.29
CA TYR A 55 -4.96 41.77 -33.42
C TYR A 55 -5.44 41.24 -32.06
N GLU A 56 -6.08 40.06 -32.04
CA GLU A 56 -6.45 39.37 -30.81
C GLU A 56 -5.24 38.91 -29.99
N LYS A 57 -4.18 38.38 -30.65
CA LYS A 57 -2.92 38.06 -29.96
C LYS A 57 -2.30 39.31 -29.32
N ILE A 58 -2.24 40.42 -30.05
CA ILE A 58 -1.71 41.69 -29.56
C ILE A 58 -2.52 42.19 -28.36
N HIS A 59 -3.85 42.17 -28.44
CA HIS A 59 -4.71 42.58 -27.33
C HIS A 59 -4.55 41.68 -26.09
N ARG A 60 -4.42 40.36 -26.28
CA ARG A 60 -4.13 39.42 -25.18
C ARG A 60 -2.78 39.71 -24.53
N LEU A 61 -1.75 40.06 -25.32
CA LEU A 61 -0.45 40.46 -24.79
C LEU A 61 -0.51 41.80 -24.05
N LEU A 62 -1.25 42.78 -24.58
CA LEU A 62 -1.46 44.08 -23.94
C LEU A 62 -2.17 43.93 -22.59
N ARG A 63 -3.25 43.14 -22.51
CA ARG A 63 -3.92 42.83 -21.23
C ARG A 63 -2.97 42.18 -20.22
N LYS A 64 -2.20 41.16 -20.65
CA LYS A 64 -1.21 40.50 -19.78
C LYS A 64 -0.14 41.48 -19.28
N SER A 65 0.32 42.39 -20.13
CA SER A 65 1.29 43.43 -19.76
C SER A 65 0.71 44.39 -18.73
N HIS A 66 -0.50 44.88 -18.96
CA HIS A 66 -1.16 45.81 -18.05
C HIS A 66 -1.54 45.17 -16.70
N ASP A 67 -1.97 43.91 -16.69
CA ASP A 67 -2.19 43.18 -15.44
C ASP A 67 -0.88 42.97 -14.68
N GLY A 68 0.25 42.82 -15.39
CA GLY A 68 1.59 42.80 -14.81
C GLY A 68 1.99 44.14 -14.21
N GLU A 69 1.74 45.23 -14.94
CA GLU A 69 1.99 46.61 -14.51
C GLU A 69 1.16 46.98 -13.27
N LYS A 70 -0.13 46.64 -13.24
CA LYS A 70 -0.99 46.83 -12.06
C LYS A 70 -0.46 46.10 -10.83
N ARG A 71 0.04 44.87 -10.99
CA ARG A 71 0.68 44.10 -9.90
C ARG A 71 1.98 44.74 -9.44
N LEU A 72 2.81 45.24 -10.36
CA LEU A 72 4.04 45.95 -10.04
C LEU A 72 3.76 47.27 -9.31
N MET A 73 2.79 48.06 -9.77
CA MET A 73 2.39 49.31 -9.12
C MET A 73 1.79 49.09 -7.74
N ALA A 74 1.00 48.03 -7.54
CA ALA A 74 0.55 47.62 -6.21
C ALA A 74 1.74 47.28 -5.31
N LYS A 75 2.73 46.54 -5.84
CA LYS A 75 3.92 46.18 -5.07
C LYS A 75 4.81 47.37 -4.73
N ILE A 76 4.94 48.33 -5.64
CA ILE A 76 5.67 49.59 -5.39
C ILE A 76 4.97 50.38 -4.28
N LYS A 77 3.63 50.49 -4.30
CA LYS A 77 2.87 51.17 -3.23
C LYS A 77 2.99 50.48 -1.87
N GLU A 78 3.00 49.15 -1.83
CA GLU A 78 3.28 48.39 -0.60
C GLU A 78 4.68 48.69 -0.08
N LEU A 79 5.69 48.65 -0.95
CA LEU A 79 7.08 48.92 -0.57
C LEU A 79 7.29 50.36 -0.11
N ASP A 80 6.66 51.35 -0.75
CA ASP A 80 6.68 52.74 -0.28
C ASP A 80 6.03 52.89 1.10
N HIS A 81 4.91 52.19 1.34
CA HIS A 81 4.28 52.19 2.65
C HIS A 81 5.17 51.55 3.73
N ASP A 82 5.81 50.42 3.42
CA ASP A 82 6.78 49.77 4.30
C ASP A 82 7.98 50.68 4.56
N LEU A 83 8.47 51.38 3.55
CA LEU A 83 9.61 52.30 3.66
C LEU A 83 9.27 53.51 4.56
N ILE A 84 8.06 54.07 4.43
CA ILE A 84 7.57 55.15 5.29
C ILE A 84 7.41 54.67 6.74
N THR A 85 6.84 53.48 6.96
CA THR A 85 6.65 52.94 8.32
C THR A 85 7.98 52.59 8.99
N HIS A 86 8.93 52.00 8.24
CA HIS A 86 10.28 51.77 8.74
C HIS A 86 11.02 53.07 9.05
N ALA A 87 10.91 54.09 8.19
CA ALA A 87 11.48 55.41 8.47
C ALA A 87 10.92 56.02 9.77
N ALA A 88 9.59 55.97 9.97
CA ALA A 88 8.95 56.45 11.20
C ALA A 88 9.42 55.69 12.45
N ASN A 89 9.58 54.36 12.35
CA ASN A 89 10.09 53.54 13.43
C ASN A 89 11.54 53.87 13.78
N VAL A 90 12.40 54.06 12.77
CA VAL A 90 13.80 54.47 12.96
C VAL A 90 13.88 55.86 13.61
N GLU A 91 13.08 56.83 13.17
CA GLU A 91 13.01 58.15 13.81
C GLU A 91 12.58 58.06 15.28
N SER A 92 11.60 57.20 15.60
CA SER A 92 11.15 57.00 16.98
C SER A 92 12.24 56.36 17.85
N ALA A 93 12.98 55.38 17.30
CA ALA A 93 14.08 54.73 18.00
C ALA A 93 15.26 55.69 18.22
N LEU A 94 15.58 56.54 17.24
CA LEU A 94 16.61 57.58 17.37
C LEU A 94 16.22 58.65 18.41
N LYS A 95 14.93 59.01 18.50
CA LYS A 95 14.45 59.92 19.54
C LYS A 95 14.58 59.32 20.94
N LEU A 96 14.23 58.04 21.11
CA LEU A 96 14.40 57.33 22.39
C LEU A 96 15.88 57.20 22.77
N ALA A 97 16.76 56.87 21.82
CA ALA A 97 18.20 56.78 22.08
C ALA A 97 18.81 58.11 22.55
N ARG A 98 18.40 59.24 21.94
CA ARG A 98 18.83 60.58 22.40
C ARG A 98 18.33 60.91 23.81
N GLN A 99 17.07 60.56 24.11
CA GLN A 99 16.51 60.74 25.46
C GLN A 99 17.27 59.89 26.49
N ASP A 100 17.62 58.66 26.14
CA ASP A 100 18.42 57.78 27.01
C ASP A 100 19.84 58.35 27.22
N GLU A 101 20.48 58.90 26.19
CA GLU A 101 21.77 59.59 26.32
C GLU A 101 21.67 60.79 27.28
N ASP A 102 20.65 61.64 27.16
CA ASP A 102 20.41 62.77 28.07
C ASP A 102 20.20 62.32 29.53
N VAL A 103 19.44 61.24 29.73
CA VAL A 103 19.19 60.65 31.06
C VAL A 103 20.47 60.06 31.65
N ILE A 104 21.26 59.36 30.83
CA ILE A 104 22.55 58.79 31.26
C ILE A 104 23.51 59.92 31.66
N GLU A 105 23.56 61.03 30.91
CA GLU A 105 24.37 62.19 31.29
C GLU A 105 23.90 62.84 32.59
N ALA A 106 22.58 63.00 32.79
CA ALA A 106 22.02 63.53 34.02
C ALA A 106 22.39 62.67 35.24
N LEU A 107 22.23 61.34 35.11
CA LEU A 107 22.59 60.39 36.16
C LEU A 107 24.10 60.38 36.45
N ARG A 108 24.96 60.49 35.42
CA ARG A 108 26.42 60.61 35.61
C ARG A 108 26.78 61.87 36.41
N ARG A 109 26.16 63.02 36.10
CA ARG A 109 26.36 64.27 36.86
C ARG A 109 25.86 64.14 38.30
N GLU A 110 24.77 63.42 38.55
CA GLU A 110 24.28 63.15 39.91
C GLU A 110 25.20 62.23 40.71
N ILE A 111 25.76 61.19 40.07
CA ILE A 111 26.75 60.30 40.69
C ILE A 111 28.02 61.09 41.05
N GLU A 112 28.52 61.94 40.15
CA GLU A 112 29.68 62.81 40.44
C GLU A 112 29.40 63.77 41.62
N LYS A 113 28.21 64.36 41.69
CA LYS A 113 27.80 65.19 42.84
C LYS A 113 27.72 64.39 44.13
N ALA A 114 27.17 63.17 44.10
CA ALA A 114 27.06 62.30 45.26
C ALA A 114 28.45 61.83 45.75
N TRP A 115 29.35 61.50 44.83
CA TRP A 115 30.75 61.19 45.14
C TRP A 115 31.48 62.39 45.73
N SER A 116 31.34 63.58 45.15
CA SER A 116 31.91 64.81 45.71
C SER A 116 31.41 65.11 47.13
N LEU A 117 30.11 64.91 47.38
CA LEU A 117 29.53 65.07 48.72
C LEU A 117 30.09 64.03 49.70
N ALA A 118 30.23 62.78 49.28
CA ALA A 118 30.81 61.72 50.10
C ALA A 118 32.29 62.00 50.43
N ASP A 119 33.09 62.43 49.46
CA ASP A 119 34.50 62.82 49.68
C ASP A 119 34.61 64.02 50.62
N SER A 120 33.73 65.03 50.48
CA SER A 120 33.68 66.16 51.41
C SER A 120 33.31 65.75 52.83
N ALA A 121 32.43 64.76 52.98
CA ALA A 121 32.04 64.22 54.28
C ALA A 121 33.20 63.43 54.90
N HIS A 122 33.91 62.61 54.11
CA HIS A 122 35.07 61.86 54.56
C HIS A 122 36.26 62.76 54.94
N ALA A 123 36.48 63.86 54.21
CA ALA A 123 37.50 64.86 54.56
C ALA A 123 37.20 65.50 55.93
N ARG A 124 35.96 65.97 56.16
CA ARG A 124 35.52 66.51 57.47
C ARG A 124 35.61 65.47 58.58
N GLU A 125 35.28 64.22 58.28
CA GLU A 125 35.38 63.12 59.24
C GLU A 125 36.84 62.85 59.62
N LYS A 126 37.77 62.93 58.67
CA LYS A 126 39.20 62.78 58.94
C LYS A 126 39.73 63.93 59.79
N GLU A 127 39.41 65.18 59.46
CA GLU A 127 39.78 66.36 60.25
C GLU A 127 39.24 66.28 61.68
N THR A 128 37.97 65.91 61.85
CA THR A 128 37.37 65.77 63.18
C THR A 128 37.99 64.62 63.98
N ARG A 129 38.35 63.50 63.34
CA ARG A 129 39.09 62.41 64.00
C ARG A 129 40.49 62.84 64.43
N GLU A 130 41.19 63.61 63.61
CA GLU A 130 42.51 64.18 63.93
C GLU A 130 42.41 65.19 65.10
N GLN A 131 41.42 66.10 65.07
CA GLN A 131 41.13 67.02 66.17
C GLN A 131 40.78 66.28 67.48
N ILE A 132 39.98 65.21 67.40
CA ILE A 132 39.66 64.37 68.57
C ILE A 132 40.93 63.69 69.10
N GLN A 133 41.84 63.22 68.24
CA GLN A 133 43.11 62.65 68.67
C GLN A 133 44.02 63.70 69.32
N GLU A 134 44.12 64.91 68.76
CA GLU A 134 44.88 66.00 69.37
C GLU A 134 44.30 66.40 70.73
N LEU A 135 42.98 66.55 70.83
CA LEU A 135 42.31 66.82 72.10
C LEU A 135 42.53 65.69 73.11
N ARG A 136 42.48 64.43 72.69
CA ARG A 136 42.81 63.29 73.57
C ARG A 136 44.25 63.35 74.05
N GLN A 137 45.21 63.69 73.18
CA GLN A 137 46.60 63.86 73.58
C GLN A 137 46.81 65.07 74.51
N GLN A 138 46.06 66.16 74.31
CA GLN A 138 46.05 67.31 75.23
C GLN A 138 45.45 66.95 76.58
N VAL A 139 44.34 66.20 76.61
CA VAL A 139 43.75 65.69 77.85
C VAL A 139 44.73 64.77 78.58
N VAL A 140 45.43 63.87 77.88
CA VAL A 140 46.47 63.04 78.51
C VAL A 140 47.63 63.89 79.05
N ARG A 141 48.09 64.91 78.32
CA ARG A 141 49.12 65.84 78.80
C ARG A 141 48.66 66.66 80.01
N LEU A 142 47.43 67.17 80.00
CA LEU A 142 46.85 67.94 81.09
C LEU A 142 46.60 67.06 82.31
N ASN A 143 46.08 65.84 82.14
CA ASN A 143 45.94 64.87 83.23
C ASN A 143 47.30 64.54 83.83
N GLY A 144 48.34 64.36 83.01
CA GLY A 144 49.71 64.18 83.50
C GLY A 144 50.29 65.40 84.23
N LEU A 145 49.78 66.61 83.96
CA LEU A 145 50.16 67.83 84.66
C LEU A 145 49.38 68.01 85.98
N VAL A 146 48.10 67.62 85.99
CA VAL A 146 47.22 67.67 87.18
C VAL A 146 47.63 66.61 88.21
N ASP A 147 48.02 65.41 87.76
CA ASP A 147 48.51 64.34 88.65
C ASP A 147 49.84 64.72 89.34
N LYS A 148 50.66 65.56 88.70
CA LYS A 148 51.91 66.04 89.30
C LYS A 148 51.72 67.15 90.33
N ASN A 149 50.55 67.78 90.43
CA ASN A 149 50.37 68.97 91.27
C ASN A 149 49.37 68.84 92.43
N THR A 150 48.82 67.65 92.69
CA THR A 150 47.82 67.47 93.78
C THR A 150 48.16 66.37 94.78
N SER A 151 49.39 65.85 94.74
CA SER A 151 49.93 64.93 95.75
C SER A 151 50.41 65.67 97.00
N SER A 152 49.55 66.42 97.68
CA SER A 152 49.86 66.94 99.03
C SER A 152 48.60 67.13 99.87
N THR A 153 48.32 66.08 100.66
CA THR A 153 47.69 66.12 101.99
C THR A 153 46.30 66.75 102.15
N LEU A 154 45.33 65.90 102.54
CA LEU A 154 43.99 66.18 103.14
C LEU A 154 42.73 65.74 102.36
N GLY A 155 42.85 64.82 101.40
CA GLY A 155 41.70 64.29 100.63
C GLY A 155 41.20 62.89 100.97
N GLN A 156 41.65 62.19 102.04
CA GLN A 156 41.34 60.76 102.23
C GLN A 156 39.84 60.45 102.48
N GLU A 157 39.08 61.37 103.08
CA GLU A 157 37.64 61.16 103.28
C GLU A 157 36.77 61.60 102.09
N ASN A 158 37.24 62.58 101.30
CA ASN A 158 36.62 62.92 100.03
C ASN A 158 36.94 61.86 98.96
N PHE A 159 38.14 61.26 98.97
CA PHE A 159 38.52 60.16 98.08
C PHE A 159 37.58 58.96 98.18
N LEU A 160 37.12 58.59 99.38
CA LEU A 160 36.17 57.48 99.53
C LEU A 160 34.79 57.82 98.96
N ARG A 161 34.31 59.05 99.13
CA ARG A 161 33.03 59.49 98.53
C ARG A 161 33.14 59.61 97.01
N ASP A 162 34.27 60.09 96.51
CA ASP A 162 34.55 60.19 95.08
C ASP A 162 34.79 58.81 94.46
N LEU A 163 35.43 57.86 95.17
CA LEU A 163 35.54 56.47 94.74
C LEU A 163 34.18 55.78 94.63
N ILE A 164 33.25 56.05 95.54
CA ILE A 164 31.89 55.50 95.45
C ILE A 164 31.13 56.13 94.28
N LYS A 165 31.28 57.44 94.06
CA LYS A 165 30.70 58.11 92.88
C LYS A 165 31.29 57.59 91.59
N ALA A 166 32.61 57.52 91.49
CA ALA A 166 33.34 56.99 90.33
C ALA A 166 32.97 55.53 90.08
N LYS A 167 32.86 54.68 91.12
CA LYS A 167 32.39 53.30 90.96
C LYS A 167 30.97 53.25 90.37
N LYS A 168 30.05 54.09 90.87
CA LYS A 168 28.69 54.18 90.31
C LYS A 168 28.68 54.71 88.89
N GLU A 169 29.53 55.68 88.57
CA GLU A 169 29.70 56.23 87.22
C GLU A 169 30.26 55.16 86.28
N PHE A 170 31.30 54.42 86.67
CA PHE A 170 31.84 53.30 85.90
C PHE A 170 30.84 52.14 85.75
N GLU A 171 30.03 51.85 86.77
CA GLU A 171 28.95 50.86 86.65
C GLU A 171 27.88 51.32 85.65
N ASN A 172 27.51 52.59 85.68
CA ASN A 172 26.58 53.19 84.71
C ASN A 172 27.18 53.23 83.30
N GLU A 173 28.45 53.59 83.15
CA GLU A 173 29.16 53.57 81.87
C GLU A 173 29.27 52.14 81.33
N ARG A 174 29.56 51.15 82.18
CA ARG A 174 29.60 49.74 81.79
C ARG A 174 28.23 49.26 81.32
N LEU A 175 27.15 49.63 82.04
CA LEU A 175 25.78 49.32 81.63
C LEU A 175 25.42 50.00 80.31
N MET A 176 25.79 51.27 80.12
CA MET A 176 25.57 52.00 78.88
C MET A 176 26.37 51.41 77.70
N ALA A 177 27.62 51.00 77.95
CA ALA A 177 28.47 50.35 76.96
C ALA A 177 27.96 48.94 76.61
N GLN A 178 27.48 48.16 77.60
CA GLN A 178 26.83 46.87 77.38
C GLN A 178 25.55 47.04 76.56
N ALA A 179 24.68 47.98 76.93
CA ALA A 179 23.46 48.26 76.18
C ALA A 179 23.77 48.73 74.74
N LYS A 180 24.85 49.49 74.53
CA LYS A 180 25.29 49.88 73.18
C LYS A 180 25.86 48.70 72.40
N ALA A 181 26.63 47.82 73.05
CA ALA A 181 27.16 46.61 72.44
C ALA A 181 26.05 45.64 72.05
N GLU A 182 25.04 45.45 72.90
CA GLU A 182 23.85 44.63 72.61
C GLU A 182 23.10 45.18 71.40
N ARG A 183 22.84 46.50 71.34
CA ARG A 183 22.22 47.13 70.16
C ARG A 183 23.04 46.93 68.88
N LEU A 184 24.36 47.09 68.94
CA LEU A 184 25.23 46.86 67.78
C LEU A 184 25.26 45.39 67.35
N VAL A 185 25.16 44.44 68.29
CA VAL A 185 25.05 43.01 68.00
C VAL A 185 23.71 42.71 67.32
N ASP A 186 22.62 43.29 67.80
CA ASP A 186 21.29 43.16 67.20
C ASP A 186 21.24 43.77 65.79
N GLU A 187 21.81 44.96 65.61
CA GLU A 187 21.94 45.61 64.30
C GLU A 187 22.78 44.77 63.33
N ARG A 188 23.90 44.20 63.80
CA ARG A 188 24.75 43.30 62.99
C ARG A 188 24.01 42.03 62.61
N LEU A 189 23.29 41.40 63.54
CA LEU A 189 22.49 40.20 63.28
C LEU A 189 21.34 40.50 62.32
N PHE A 190 20.68 41.64 62.48
CA PHE A 190 19.64 42.12 61.58
C PHE A 190 20.19 42.36 60.16
N ALA A 191 21.32 43.06 60.04
CA ALA A 191 21.99 43.29 58.77
C ALA A 191 22.44 41.99 58.10
N GLN A 192 22.99 41.03 58.87
CA GLN A 192 23.34 39.70 58.37
C GLN A 192 22.13 38.92 57.87
N ARG A 193 21.02 38.89 58.62
CA ARG A 193 19.78 38.24 58.19
C ARG A 193 19.21 38.88 56.92
N LYS A 194 19.23 40.21 56.84
CA LYS A 194 18.79 40.94 55.64
C LYS A 194 19.68 40.64 54.43
N MET A 195 21.00 40.58 54.62
CA MET A 195 21.95 40.19 53.56
C MET A 195 21.74 38.74 53.11
N HIS A 196 21.47 37.81 54.02
CA HIS A 196 21.21 36.41 53.68
C HIS A 196 19.93 36.27 52.85
N LYS A 197 18.84 36.92 53.27
CA LYS A 197 17.59 36.96 52.50
C LYS A 197 17.76 37.58 51.13
N LEU A 198 18.45 38.72 51.02
CA LEU A 198 18.73 39.34 49.73
C LEU A 198 19.57 38.46 48.80
N ARG A 199 20.50 37.66 49.34
CA ARG A 199 21.26 36.67 48.56
C ARG A 199 20.38 35.52 48.08
N GLU A 200 19.57 34.94 48.97
CA GLU A 200 18.62 33.87 48.62
C GLU A 200 17.60 34.35 47.57
N ASP A 201 17.06 35.55 47.72
CA ASP A 201 16.14 36.16 46.75
C ASP A 201 16.85 36.42 45.41
N SER A 202 18.08 36.94 45.43
CA SER A 202 18.88 37.16 44.21
C SER A 202 19.20 35.85 43.49
N GLU A 203 19.53 34.80 44.25
CA GLU A 203 19.76 33.47 43.69
C GLU A 203 18.47 32.86 43.13
N CYS A 204 17.32 33.01 43.81
CA CYS A 204 16.02 32.57 43.30
C CYS A 204 15.68 33.28 41.98
N VAL A 205 15.84 34.60 41.91
CA VAL A 205 15.58 35.37 40.69
C VAL A 205 16.53 34.94 39.57
N ARG A 206 17.81 34.71 39.87
CA ARG A 206 18.78 34.22 38.88
C ARG A 206 18.41 32.82 38.35
N HIS A 207 18.07 31.88 39.22
CA HIS A 207 17.63 30.54 38.79
C HIS A 207 16.33 30.60 37.98
N SER A 208 15.38 31.47 38.36
CA SER A 208 14.16 31.71 37.59
C SER A 208 14.50 32.25 36.19
N LEU A 209 15.39 33.24 36.09
CA LEU A 209 15.83 33.82 34.83
C LEU A 209 16.53 32.78 33.95
N GLU A 210 17.48 32.01 34.49
CA GLU A 210 18.17 30.94 33.76
C GLU A 210 17.19 29.87 33.24
N ASN A 211 16.18 29.50 34.04
CA ASN A 211 15.14 28.57 33.61
C ASN A 211 14.28 29.16 32.49
N THR A 212 13.90 30.44 32.59
CA THR A 212 13.14 31.10 31.51
C THR A 212 13.96 31.22 30.22
N LEU A 213 15.27 31.48 30.30
CA LEU A 213 16.16 31.51 29.14
C LEU A 213 16.31 30.12 28.51
N LYS A 214 16.52 29.07 29.32
CA LYS A 214 16.55 27.68 28.83
C LYS A 214 15.25 27.28 28.14
N ASN A 215 14.11 27.70 28.68
CA ASN A 215 12.80 27.47 28.06
C ASN A 215 12.65 28.25 26.75
N TYR A 216 13.08 29.50 26.70
CA TYR A 216 13.07 30.31 25.48
C TYR A 216 13.98 29.73 24.38
N GLU A 217 15.20 29.32 24.73
CA GLU A 217 16.11 28.63 23.80
C GLU A 217 15.52 27.30 23.33
N GLY A 218 14.87 26.55 24.22
CA GLY A 218 14.14 25.34 23.87
C GLY A 218 13.00 25.62 22.87
N CYS A 219 12.22 26.66 23.11
CA CYS A 219 11.17 27.11 22.18
C CYS A 219 11.74 27.52 20.83
N LEU A 220 12.85 28.27 20.78
CA LEU A 220 13.52 28.67 19.54
C LEU A 220 14.04 27.45 18.75
N ARG A 221 14.64 26.47 19.43
CA ARG A 221 15.08 25.21 18.79
C ARG A 221 13.90 24.45 18.22
N ASN A 222 12.85 24.23 19.00
CA ASN A 222 11.62 23.56 18.55
C ASN A 222 10.96 24.30 17.37
N LEU A 223 10.95 25.63 17.38
CA LEU A 223 10.40 26.43 16.28
C LEU A 223 11.28 26.32 15.02
N SER A 224 12.60 26.21 15.18
CA SER A 224 13.51 25.97 14.05
C SER A 224 13.37 24.55 13.47
N ASP A 225 13.19 23.54 14.32
CA ASP A 225 13.03 22.15 13.88
C ASP A 225 11.68 21.94 13.19
N THR A 226 10.59 22.49 13.76
CA THR A 226 9.28 22.48 13.11
C THR A 226 9.25 23.24 11.78
N LYS A 227 10.05 24.31 11.63
CA LYS A 227 10.24 24.98 10.34
C LYS A 227 10.97 24.10 9.32
N ARG A 228 12.05 23.43 9.72
CA ARG A 228 12.79 22.49 8.85
C ARG A 228 11.92 21.30 8.43
N ASP A 229 11.17 20.73 9.37
CA ASP A 229 10.25 19.63 9.10
C ASP A 229 9.15 20.07 8.14
N ARG A 230 8.57 21.26 8.36
CA ARG A 230 7.59 21.85 7.46
C ARG A 230 8.16 22.10 6.06
N GLU A 231 9.35 22.66 5.95
CA GLU A 231 10.02 22.89 4.65
C GLU A 231 10.30 21.56 3.93
N SER A 232 10.72 20.52 4.66
CA SER A 232 10.93 19.18 4.10
C SER A 232 9.63 18.54 3.60
N LEU A 233 8.54 18.68 4.35
CA LEU A 233 7.22 18.17 3.98
C LEU A 233 6.63 18.96 2.80
N GLU A 234 6.81 20.28 2.78
CA GLU A 234 6.41 21.11 1.64
C GLU A 234 7.20 20.75 0.38
N GLN A 235 8.49 20.42 0.50
CA GLN A 235 9.32 19.94 -0.60
C GLN A 235 8.85 18.58 -1.12
N GLN A 236 8.60 17.61 -0.22
CA GLN A 236 8.04 16.30 -0.58
C GLN A 236 6.66 16.43 -1.26
N VAL A 237 5.80 17.33 -0.79
CA VAL A 237 4.50 17.59 -1.42
C VAL A 237 4.66 18.19 -2.82
N ARG A 238 5.67 19.04 -3.06
CA ARG A 238 5.97 19.55 -4.41
C ARG A 238 6.48 18.43 -5.31
N GLU A 239 7.37 17.58 -4.82
CA GLU A 239 7.90 16.41 -5.55
C GLU A 239 6.77 15.44 -5.92
N TYR A 240 5.92 15.06 -4.97
CA TYR A 240 4.77 14.20 -5.26
C TYR A 240 3.77 14.82 -6.24
N ARG A 241 3.62 16.16 -6.26
CA ARG A 241 2.78 16.84 -7.27
C ARG A 241 3.41 16.77 -8.66
N VAL A 242 4.72 16.96 -8.76
CA VAL A 242 5.44 16.83 -10.04
C VAL A 242 5.39 15.38 -10.54
N GLU A 243 5.65 14.40 -9.68
CA GLU A 243 5.54 12.98 -10.02
C GLU A 243 4.11 12.59 -10.43
N ALA A 244 3.09 13.08 -9.72
CA ALA A 244 1.69 12.85 -10.09
C ALA A 244 1.35 13.48 -11.46
N ASP A 245 1.83 14.69 -11.75
CA ASP A 245 1.62 15.34 -13.05
C ASP A 245 2.36 14.61 -14.19
N GLU A 246 3.56 14.07 -13.93
CA GLU A 246 4.30 13.23 -14.87
C GLU A 246 3.56 11.91 -15.14
N HIS A 247 3.12 11.21 -14.10
CA HIS A 247 2.31 9.99 -14.26
C HIS A 247 0.98 10.27 -14.96
N LEU A 248 0.33 11.41 -14.73
CA LEU A 248 -0.88 11.79 -15.46
C LEU A 248 -0.59 12.05 -16.96
N LYS A 249 0.56 12.64 -17.31
CA LYS A 249 1.00 12.81 -18.70
C LYS A 249 1.33 11.47 -19.35
N GLU A 250 2.00 10.57 -18.64
CA GLU A 250 2.28 9.21 -19.11
C GLU A 250 0.98 8.40 -19.31
N ILE A 251 0.04 8.48 -18.37
CA ILE A 251 -1.27 7.84 -18.51
C ILE A 251 -2.03 8.43 -19.70
N ALA A 252 -1.96 9.75 -19.93
CA ALA A 252 -2.59 10.38 -21.09
C ALA A 252 -1.95 9.93 -22.41
N SER A 253 -0.62 9.81 -22.48
CA SER A 253 0.08 9.34 -23.68
C SER A 253 -0.21 7.86 -23.95
N VAL A 254 -0.23 7.02 -22.91
CA VAL A 254 -0.61 5.61 -23.01
C VAL A 254 -2.09 5.47 -23.41
N ARG A 255 -2.99 6.30 -22.91
CA ARG A 255 -4.40 6.29 -23.34
C ARG A 255 -4.56 6.70 -24.81
N GLN A 256 -3.77 7.67 -25.28
CA GLN A 256 -3.75 8.06 -26.69
C GLN A 256 -3.22 6.91 -27.57
N SER A 257 -2.11 6.29 -27.19
CA SER A 257 -1.57 5.14 -27.94
C SER A 257 -2.50 3.93 -27.93
N VAL A 258 -3.16 3.63 -26.80
CA VAL A 258 -4.18 2.58 -26.72
C VAL A 258 -5.40 2.91 -27.61
N ALA A 259 -5.82 4.18 -27.68
CA ALA A 259 -6.93 4.58 -28.55
C ALA A 259 -6.55 4.53 -30.04
N GLU A 260 -5.30 4.84 -30.39
CA GLU A 260 -4.76 4.68 -31.75
C GLU A 260 -4.67 3.20 -32.14
N LEU A 261 -4.08 2.36 -31.26
CA LEU A 261 -4.01 0.91 -31.45
C LEU A 261 -5.39 0.27 -31.55
N ALA A 262 -6.38 0.72 -30.77
CA ALA A 262 -7.76 0.22 -30.87
C ALA A 262 -8.40 0.58 -32.22
N LYS A 263 -8.16 1.80 -32.74
CA LYS A 263 -8.62 2.20 -34.09
C LYS A 263 -7.92 1.38 -35.19
N GLU A 264 -6.63 1.10 -35.02
CA GLU A 264 -5.89 0.23 -35.94
C GLU A 264 -6.38 -1.22 -35.87
N GLU A 265 -6.68 -1.73 -34.69
CA GLU A 265 -7.24 -3.07 -34.49
C GLU A 265 -8.63 -3.19 -35.14
N GLU A 266 -9.50 -2.18 -34.99
CA GLU A 266 -10.80 -2.14 -35.69
C GLU A 266 -10.64 -2.09 -37.20
N LYS A 267 -9.70 -1.27 -37.72
CA LYS A 267 -9.38 -1.23 -39.16
C LYS A 267 -8.86 -2.57 -39.67
N LEU A 268 -7.96 -3.22 -38.92
CA LEU A 268 -7.41 -4.53 -39.27
C LEU A 268 -8.47 -5.63 -39.19
N LYS A 269 -9.38 -5.58 -38.21
CA LYS A 269 -10.54 -6.49 -38.14
C LYS A 269 -11.48 -6.29 -39.32
N ALA A 270 -11.77 -5.05 -39.71
CA ALA A 270 -12.60 -4.76 -40.88
C ALA A 270 -11.95 -5.25 -42.18
N LEU A 271 -10.65 -4.99 -42.36
CA LEU A 271 -9.87 -5.51 -43.49
C LEU A 271 -9.85 -7.03 -43.50
N ALA A 272 -9.58 -7.68 -42.36
CA ALA A 272 -9.57 -9.13 -42.24
C ALA A 272 -10.95 -9.76 -42.53
N LEU A 273 -12.05 -9.10 -42.14
CA LEU A 273 -13.40 -9.54 -42.48
C LEU A 273 -13.62 -9.46 -44.00
N SER A 274 -13.24 -8.35 -44.63
CA SER A 274 -13.39 -8.16 -46.08
C SER A 274 -12.52 -9.11 -46.91
N GLU A 275 -11.28 -9.38 -46.46
CA GLU A 275 -10.37 -10.36 -47.05
C GLU A 275 -10.91 -11.79 -46.84
N ARG A 276 -11.50 -12.08 -45.69
CA ARG A 276 -12.13 -13.39 -45.45
C ARG A 276 -13.35 -13.58 -46.33
N ASP A 277 -14.16 -12.55 -46.55
CA ASP A 277 -15.31 -12.59 -47.45
C ASP A 277 -14.87 -12.72 -48.91
N SER A 278 -13.81 -12.02 -49.33
CA SER A 278 -13.25 -12.13 -50.69
C SER A 278 -12.64 -13.51 -50.93
N VAL A 279 -11.88 -14.06 -49.97
CA VAL A 279 -11.36 -15.43 -50.00
C VAL A 279 -12.52 -16.43 -50.01
N GLY A 280 -13.58 -16.19 -49.25
CA GLY A 280 -14.79 -17.03 -49.26
C GLY A 280 -15.51 -17.02 -50.61
N GLN A 281 -15.59 -15.88 -51.27
CA GLN A 281 -16.13 -15.76 -52.63
C GLN A 281 -15.22 -16.45 -53.66
N LEU A 282 -13.91 -16.26 -53.57
CA LEU A 282 -12.93 -16.94 -54.42
C LEU A 282 -12.94 -18.46 -54.21
N ALA A 283 -13.10 -18.95 -52.98
CA ALA A 283 -13.23 -20.36 -52.68
C ALA A 283 -14.50 -20.96 -53.29
N LYS A 284 -15.65 -20.26 -53.17
CA LYS A 284 -16.90 -20.68 -53.84
C LYS A 284 -16.76 -20.68 -55.37
N GLN A 285 -16.13 -19.65 -55.93
CA GLN A 285 -15.85 -19.60 -57.37
C GLN A 285 -14.92 -20.74 -57.79
N LEU A 286 -13.88 -21.05 -57.02
CA LEU A 286 -12.96 -22.15 -57.29
C LEU A 286 -13.67 -23.51 -57.20
N GLU A 287 -14.54 -23.70 -56.22
CA GLU A 287 -15.34 -24.91 -56.04
C GLU A 287 -16.35 -25.07 -57.19
N GLU A 288 -17.03 -24.00 -57.60
CA GLU A 288 -17.89 -24.00 -58.79
C GLU A 288 -17.11 -24.30 -60.07
N GLN A 289 -15.91 -23.74 -60.24
CA GLN A 289 -15.05 -24.01 -61.38
C GLN A 289 -14.57 -25.47 -61.36
N GLN A 290 -14.16 -25.99 -60.21
CA GLN A 290 -13.76 -27.39 -60.05
C GLN A 290 -14.92 -28.34 -60.34
N ASP A 291 -16.14 -28.03 -59.92
CA ASP A 291 -17.33 -28.84 -60.24
C ASP A 291 -17.72 -28.75 -61.72
N ARG A 292 -17.52 -27.58 -62.36
CA ARG A 292 -17.67 -27.44 -63.82
C ARG A 292 -16.62 -28.27 -64.55
N PHE A 293 -15.36 -28.19 -64.15
CA PHE A 293 -14.27 -28.99 -64.71
C PHE A 293 -14.50 -30.49 -64.50
N LYS A 294 -14.98 -30.93 -63.33
CA LYS A 294 -15.36 -32.33 -63.10
C LYS A 294 -16.50 -32.76 -64.01
N LYS A 295 -17.58 -31.97 -64.10
CA LYS A 295 -18.71 -32.27 -65.01
C LYS A 295 -18.28 -32.28 -66.48
N GLU A 296 -17.37 -31.41 -66.89
CA GLU A 296 -16.80 -31.39 -68.23
C GLU A 296 -15.86 -32.56 -68.47
N ALA A 297 -15.04 -32.95 -67.49
CA ALA A 297 -14.21 -34.13 -67.55
C ALA A 297 -15.04 -35.42 -67.63
N ASP A 298 -16.14 -35.52 -66.88
CA ASP A 298 -17.07 -36.65 -66.94
C ASP A 298 -17.78 -36.72 -68.31
N LYS A 299 -18.19 -35.56 -68.86
CA LYS A 299 -18.72 -35.48 -70.23
C LYS A 299 -17.69 -35.88 -71.27
N LEU A 300 -16.44 -35.43 -71.13
CA LEU A 300 -15.35 -35.78 -72.04
C LEU A 300 -15.05 -37.27 -71.96
N ALA A 301 -14.97 -37.85 -70.76
CA ALA A 301 -14.79 -39.28 -70.55
C ALA A 301 -15.95 -40.09 -71.12
N ALA A 302 -17.20 -39.64 -71.00
CA ALA A 302 -18.35 -40.28 -71.62
C ALA A 302 -18.29 -40.21 -73.16
N VAL A 303 -17.87 -39.08 -73.73
CA VAL A 303 -17.67 -38.92 -75.18
C VAL A 303 -16.50 -39.77 -75.68
N GLU A 304 -15.41 -39.86 -74.92
CA GLU A 304 -14.25 -40.70 -75.23
C GLU A 304 -14.59 -42.20 -75.16
N ALA A 305 -15.36 -42.61 -74.14
CA ALA A 305 -15.89 -43.97 -74.04
C ALA A 305 -16.80 -44.30 -75.23
N HIS A 306 -17.72 -43.39 -75.58
CA HIS A 306 -18.57 -43.56 -76.76
C HIS A 306 -17.78 -43.60 -78.07
N ASN A 307 -16.74 -42.76 -78.19
CA ASN A 307 -15.82 -42.80 -79.34
C ASN A 307 -15.00 -44.10 -79.39
N ALA A 308 -14.62 -44.67 -78.24
CA ALA A 308 -13.94 -45.96 -78.17
C ALA A 308 -14.88 -47.10 -78.59
N GLU A 309 -16.13 -47.09 -78.14
CA GLU A 309 -17.18 -48.01 -78.60
C GLU A 309 -17.38 -47.92 -80.11
N MET A 310 -17.52 -46.70 -80.65
CA MET A 310 -17.66 -46.49 -82.10
C MET A 310 -16.42 -46.93 -82.88
N LYS A 311 -15.21 -46.71 -82.35
CA LYS A 311 -13.96 -47.22 -82.95
C LYS A 311 -13.90 -48.75 -82.98
N GLN A 312 -14.54 -49.45 -82.04
CA GLN A 312 -14.66 -50.91 -82.07
C GLN A 312 -15.80 -51.41 -82.96
N GLU A 313 -16.91 -50.67 -83.05
CA GLU A 313 -18.06 -51.01 -83.89
C GLU A 313 -17.80 -50.78 -85.39
N ILE A 314 -17.08 -49.72 -85.77
CA ILE A 314 -16.74 -49.41 -87.17
C ILE A 314 -16.06 -50.58 -87.91
N PRO A 315 -15.00 -51.23 -87.39
CA PRO A 315 -14.39 -52.37 -88.06
C PRO A 315 -15.31 -53.59 -88.12
N LYS A 316 -16.14 -53.84 -87.11
CA LYS A 316 -17.16 -54.92 -87.16
C LYS A 316 -18.17 -54.67 -88.28
N MET A 317 -18.70 -53.44 -88.36
CA MET A 317 -19.64 -53.04 -89.41
C MET A 317 -19.00 -53.03 -90.80
N ARG A 318 -17.72 -52.67 -90.91
CA ARG A 318 -16.98 -52.79 -92.19
C ARG A 318 -16.76 -54.24 -92.58
N MET A 319 -16.52 -55.15 -91.63
CA MET A 319 -16.38 -56.58 -91.91
C MET A 319 -17.72 -57.21 -92.34
N THR A 320 -18.82 -56.87 -91.68
CA THR A 320 -20.15 -57.35 -92.08
C THR A 320 -20.56 -56.80 -93.45
N LEU A 321 -20.30 -55.52 -93.74
CA LEU A 321 -20.51 -54.94 -95.06
C LEU A 321 -19.65 -55.58 -96.15
N LYS A 322 -18.35 -55.83 -95.89
CA LYS A 322 -17.49 -56.57 -96.82
C LYS A 322 -18.01 -57.99 -97.07
N GLY A 323 -18.47 -58.68 -96.04
CA GLY A 323 -19.08 -60.01 -96.16
C GLY A 323 -20.33 -59.99 -97.04
N ARG A 324 -21.24 -59.03 -96.82
CA ARG A 324 -22.44 -58.87 -97.66
C ARG A 324 -22.11 -58.49 -99.09
N HIS A 325 -21.11 -57.63 -99.31
CA HIS A 325 -20.66 -57.30 -100.66
C HIS A 325 -20.08 -58.52 -101.39
N ALA A 326 -19.24 -59.32 -100.74
CA ALA A 326 -18.71 -60.56 -101.32
C ALA A 326 -19.84 -61.56 -101.63
N GLU A 327 -20.87 -61.62 -100.79
CA GLU A 327 -22.03 -62.47 -101.03
C GLU A 327 -22.88 -61.98 -102.22
N VAL A 328 -23.08 -60.67 -102.35
CA VAL A 328 -23.76 -60.07 -103.51
C VAL A 328 -22.97 -60.31 -104.79
N GLU A 329 -21.64 -60.20 -104.77
CA GLU A 329 -20.78 -60.51 -105.93
C GLU A 329 -20.84 -61.98 -106.32
N ARG A 330 -20.79 -62.89 -105.34
CA ARG A 330 -20.96 -64.34 -105.55
C ARG A 330 -22.32 -64.66 -106.18
N LEU A 331 -23.39 -64.05 -105.65
CA LEU A 331 -24.73 -64.21 -106.19
C LEU A 331 -24.84 -63.63 -107.60
N ALA A 332 -24.28 -62.45 -107.87
CA ALA A 332 -24.27 -61.84 -109.20
C ALA A 332 -23.52 -62.70 -110.24
N LEU A 333 -22.38 -63.30 -109.87
CA LEU A 333 -21.66 -64.25 -110.73
C LEU A 333 -22.48 -65.51 -111.02
N SER A 334 -23.17 -66.06 -110.01
CA SER A 334 -24.05 -67.22 -110.19
C SER A 334 -25.24 -66.90 -111.11
N LEU A 335 -25.84 -65.73 -110.96
CA LEU A 335 -26.96 -65.24 -111.77
C LEU A 335 -26.53 -64.99 -113.22
N ARG A 336 -25.32 -64.47 -113.43
CA ARG A 336 -24.73 -64.30 -114.77
C ARG A 336 -24.44 -65.64 -115.45
N LYS A 337 -23.96 -66.66 -114.72
CA LYS A 337 -23.79 -68.02 -115.25
C LYS A 337 -25.14 -68.65 -115.61
N ALA A 338 -26.14 -68.53 -114.75
CA ALA A 338 -27.50 -69.03 -115.01
C ALA A 338 -28.13 -68.37 -116.25
N ARG A 339 -28.00 -67.03 -116.41
CA ARG A 339 -28.50 -66.32 -117.60
C ARG A 339 -27.79 -66.76 -118.90
N LYS A 340 -26.47 -66.98 -118.86
CA LYS A 340 -25.73 -67.51 -120.02
C LYS A 340 -26.19 -68.92 -120.37
N GLY A 341 -26.41 -69.79 -119.37
CA GLY A 341 -26.95 -71.14 -119.59
C GLY A 341 -28.34 -71.11 -120.21
N ALA A 342 -29.24 -70.28 -119.69
CA ALA A 342 -30.59 -70.11 -120.24
C ALA A 342 -30.56 -69.59 -121.69
N GLY A 343 -29.67 -68.64 -122.01
CA GLY A 343 -29.51 -68.13 -123.38
C GLY A 343 -29.06 -69.21 -124.37
N VAL A 344 -28.10 -70.07 -123.98
CA VAL A 344 -27.67 -71.20 -124.83
C VAL A 344 -28.81 -72.18 -125.04
N GLN A 345 -29.58 -72.51 -124.00
CA GLN A 345 -30.73 -73.41 -124.09
C GLN A 345 -31.82 -72.84 -125.01
N GLN A 346 -32.13 -71.54 -124.92
CA GLN A 346 -33.10 -70.90 -125.81
C GLN A 346 -32.68 -71.00 -127.28
N THR A 347 -31.41 -70.69 -127.59
CA THR A 347 -30.89 -70.78 -128.96
C THR A 347 -30.86 -72.21 -129.50
N GLU A 348 -30.67 -73.21 -128.64
CA GLU A 348 -30.68 -74.61 -129.05
C GLU A 348 -32.11 -75.08 -129.35
N ILE A 349 -33.09 -74.65 -128.55
CA ILE A 349 -34.52 -74.91 -128.81
C ILE A 349 -34.95 -74.28 -130.14
N ASP A 350 -34.55 -73.04 -130.42
CA ASP A 350 -34.90 -72.36 -131.68
C ASP A 350 -34.31 -73.08 -132.90
N LYS A 351 -33.07 -73.57 -132.80
CA LYS A 351 -32.46 -74.41 -133.85
C LYS A 351 -33.21 -75.71 -134.04
N GLN A 352 -33.60 -76.39 -132.95
CA GLN A 352 -34.39 -77.62 -133.05
C GLN A 352 -35.78 -77.40 -133.63
N MET A 353 -36.40 -76.25 -133.38
CA MET A 353 -37.67 -75.87 -134.01
C MET A 353 -37.51 -75.61 -135.51
N GLN A 354 -36.43 -74.94 -135.93
CA GLN A 354 -36.14 -74.70 -137.35
C GLN A 354 -35.83 -75.98 -138.11
N THR A 355 -35.03 -76.89 -137.53
CA THR A 355 -34.75 -78.19 -138.17
C THR A 355 -35.99 -79.07 -138.25
N ARG A 356 -36.87 -79.03 -137.23
CA ARG A 356 -38.16 -79.73 -137.29
C ARG A 356 -39.06 -79.16 -138.39
N ALA A 357 -39.13 -77.83 -138.54
CA ALA A 357 -39.93 -77.20 -139.59
C ALA A 357 -39.43 -77.56 -141.01
N SER A 358 -38.11 -77.56 -141.23
CA SER A 358 -37.54 -77.93 -142.53
C SER A 358 -37.70 -79.42 -142.84
N LEU A 359 -37.59 -80.30 -141.84
CA LEU A 359 -37.87 -81.73 -142.01
C LEU A 359 -39.34 -81.99 -142.32
N MET A 360 -40.28 -81.27 -141.70
CA MET A 360 -41.71 -81.37 -142.01
C MET A 360 -42.01 -80.95 -143.46
N GLU A 361 -41.40 -79.87 -143.93
CA GLU A 361 -41.55 -79.39 -145.32
C GLU A 361 -40.97 -80.39 -146.33
N GLN A 362 -39.84 -81.05 -145.99
CA GLN A 362 -39.28 -82.12 -146.82
C GLN A 362 -40.17 -83.36 -146.83
N THR A 363 -40.75 -83.75 -145.69
CA THR A 363 -41.66 -84.90 -145.64
C THR A 363 -42.93 -84.68 -146.45
N GLU A 364 -43.51 -83.47 -146.45
CA GLU A 364 -44.67 -83.16 -147.31
C GLU A 364 -44.30 -83.22 -148.80
N LYS A 365 -43.16 -82.64 -149.20
CA LYS A 365 -42.69 -82.70 -150.60
C LYS A 365 -42.45 -84.13 -151.08
N MET A 366 -41.94 -85.00 -150.21
CA MET A 366 -41.77 -86.41 -150.52
C MET A 366 -43.14 -87.13 -150.60
N HIS A 367 -44.10 -86.76 -149.76
CA HIS A 367 -45.46 -87.33 -149.82
C HIS A 367 -46.17 -86.98 -151.13
N THR A 368 -46.13 -85.70 -151.55
CA THR A 368 -46.73 -85.25 -152.82
C THR A 368 -46.04 -85.88 -154.03
N ALA A 369 -44.70 -86.03 -154.00
CA ALA A 369 -43.96 -86.69 -155.07
C ALA A 369 -44.27 -88.20 -155.17
N ILE A 370 -44.49 -88.88 -154.04
CA ILE A 370 -44.88 -90.29 -154.02
C ILE A 370 -46.31 -90.46 -154.59
N GLU A 371 -47.25 -89.56 -154.27
CA GLU A 371 -48.61 -89.59 -154.83
C GLU A 371 -48.62 -89.37 -156.36
N GLU A 372 -47.78 -88.47 -156.88
CA GLU A 372 -47.59 -88.26 -158.33
C GLU A 372 -46.96 -89.48 -159.03
N LEU A 373 -45.97 -90.10 -158.40
CA LEU A 373 -45.34 -91.32 -158.92
C LEU A 373 -46.29 -92.51 -158.93
N LEU A 374 -47.18 -92.63 -157.94
CA LEU A 374 -48.20 -93.68 -157.92
C LEU A 374 -49.25 -93.50 -159.02
N ARG A 375 -49.66 -92.25 -159.30
CA ARG A 375 -50.63 -91.96 -160.38
C ARG A 375 -50.04 -92.23 -161.77
N THR A 376 -48.79 -91.86 -162.00
CA THR A 376 -48.09 -92.10 -163.28
C THR A 376 -47.77 -93.57 -163.51
N LEU A 377 -47.46 -94.34 -162.45
CA LEU A 377 -47.29 -95.79 -162.55
C LEU A 377 -48.59 -96.48 -162.98
N ASP A 378 -49.74 -96.03 -162.46
CA ASP A 378 -51.05 -96.60 -162.78
C ASP A 378 -51.48 -96.35 -164.24
N ASP A 379 -51.02 -95.24 -164.83
CA ASP A 379 -51.19 -94.93 -166.26
C ASP A 379 -50.26 -95.78 -167.15
N HIS A 380 -49.00 -95.99 -166.73
CA HIS A 380 -48.04 -96.80 -167.48
C HIS A 380 -48.37 -98.29 -167.48
N VAL A 381 -48.91 -98.82 -166.38
CA VAL A 381 -49.36 -100.23 -166.31
C VAL A 381 -50.50 -100.49 -167.27
N LYS A 382 -51.44 -99.54 -167.43
CA LYS A 382 -52.52 -99.62 -168.42
C LYS A 382 -51.98 -99.63 -169.87
N ALA A 383 -51.00 -98.77 -170.18
CA ALA A 383 -50.39 -98.70 -171.50
C ALA A 383 -49.57 -99.95 -171.89
N LEU A 384 -48.84 -100.55 -170.94
CA LEU A 384 -48.08 -101.78 -171.17
C LEU A 384 -48.98 -103.00 -171.41
N HIS A 385 -50.16 -103.03 -170.79
CA HIS A 385 -51.15 -104.09 -171.01
C HIS A 385 -51.70 -104.08 -172.44
N ASP A 386 -51.96 -102.90 -173.01
CA ASP A 386 -52.45 -102.74 -174.38
C ASP A 386 -51.40 -103.15 -175.44
N GLU A 387 -50.12 -102.87 -175.19
CA GLU A 387 -49.01 -103.24 -176.10
C GLU A 387 -48.67 -104.74 -176.06
N GLU A 388 -48.78 -105.41 -174.90
CA GLU A 388 -48.56 -106.86 -174.80
C GLU A 388 -49.57 -107.67 -175.62
N VAL A 389 -50.83 -107.21 -175.71
CA VAL A 389 -51.87 -107.85 -176.54
C VAL A 389 -51.55 -107.70 -178.04
N ARG A 390 -50.95 -106.58 -178.44
CA ARG A 390 -50.59 -106.29 -179.84
C ARG A 390 -49.37 -107.09 -180.31
N LEU A 391 -48.36 -107.25 -179.47
CA LEU A 391 -47.08 -107.88 -179.84
C LEU A 391 -47.14 -109.42 -179.90
N LYS A 392 -48.06 -110.06 -179.16
CA LYS A 392 -48.25 -111.52 -179.22
C LYS A 392 -48.92 -112.03 -180.51
N GLY A 393 -49.34 -111.14 -181.42
CA GLY A 393 -49.97 -111.51 -182.71
C GLY A 393 -49.05 -111.51 -183.95
N ALA A 394 -47.79 -111.08 -183.88
CA ALA A 394 -47.02 -110.68 -185.07
C ALA A 394 -45.80 -111.56 -185.44
N MET A 395 -45.81 -112.87 -185.13
CA MET A 395 -44.60 -113.71 -185.11
C MET A 395 -44.41 -114.84 -186.16
N PRO A 396 -45.18 -114.96 -187.28
CA PRO A 396 -44.62 -115.77 -188.38
C PRO A 396 -44.90 -115.33 -189.83
N ILE A 397 -45.00 -114.03 -190.15
CA ILE A 397 -45.17 -113.57 -191.56
C ILE A 397 -43.86 -113.12 -192.23
N LYS A 398 -42.76 -112.90 -191.49
CA LYS A 398 -41.57 -112.22 -192.07
C LYS A 398 -40.24 -112.98 -191.95
N THR A 399 -40.30 -114.31 -191.94
CA THR A 399 -39.12 -115.17 -192.03
C THR A 399 -39.52 -116.48 -192.73
N LYS A 400 -39.20 -116.60 -194.03
CA LYS A 400 -39.24 -117.81 -194.90
C LYS A 400 -40.16 -117.77 -196.15
N LEU A 401 -40.28 -116.60 -196.78
CA LEU A 401 -40.39 -116.48 -198.25
C LEU A 401 -39.16 -115.64 -198.66
N LEU A 402 -37.97 -116.20 -198.91
CA LEU A 402 -37.68 -117.30 -199.84
C LEU A 402 -38.37 -117.04 -201.17
N THR A 403 -37.76 -116.21 -202.02
CA THR A 403 -37.79 -116.27 -203.50
C THR A 403 -37.06 -115.03 -204.04
N GLU A 404 -35.74 -114.97 -203.97
CA GLU A 404 -34.88 -115.79 -204.83
C GLU A 404 -35.35 -115.68 -206.28
N ASN A 405 -35.03 -114.57 -206.97
CA ASN A 405 -34.93 -114.49 -208.45
C ASN A 405 -34.46 -113.11 -208.98
N SER A 406 -33.67 -112.38 -208.20
CA SER A 406 -32.81 -111.27 -208.66
C SER A 406 -31.33 -111.69 -208.56
N ARG A 407 -30.97 -112.85 -209.15
CA ARG A 407 -30.62 -112.98 -210.58
C ARG A 407 -29.36 -112.16 -210.89
N VAL A 408 -28.18 -112.69 -210.59
CA VAL A 408 -27.32 -113.44 -211.54
C VAL A 408 -26.72 -112.57 -212.68
N ASP A 409 -27.12 -111.31 -212.85
CA ASP A 409 -26.45 -110.36 -213.76
C ASP A 409 -25.26 -109.61 -213.13
N SER A 410 -24.46 -110.31 -212.32
CA SER A 410 -23.10 -109.85 -212.00
C SER A 410 -22.04 -110.96 -212.11
N GLU A 411 -22.35 -112.05 -212.82
CA GLU A 411 -21.47 -113.22 -212.98
C GLU A 411 -20.53 -113.21 -214.21
N LYS A 412 -20.55 -112.22 -215.12
CA LYS A 412 -19.61 -112.20 -216.26
C LYS A 412 -18.65 -111.00 -216.33
N ALA A 413 -18.89 -109.93 -215.54
CA ALA A 413 -18.03 -108.75 -215.44
C ALA A 413 -17.56 -108.42 -214.00
N MET A 414 -17.60 -109.41 -213.10
CA MET A 414 -16.70 -109.48 -211.94
C MET A 414 -16.27 -110.95 -211.64
N MET A 415 -16.09 -111.83 -212.64
CA MET A 415 -15.21 -113.02 -212.51
C MET A 415 -13.72 -112.62 -212.58
N GLU A 416 -13.41 -111.48 -213.24
CA GLU A 416 -12.17 -110.70 -213.03
C GLU A 416 -12.23 -109.85 -211.76
N GLY A 417 -13.45 -109.47 -211.37
CA GLY A 417 -13.78 -108.90 -210.07
C GLY A 417 -13.69 -109.81 -208.88
N GLN A 418 -13.83 -111.13 -209.05
CA GLN A 418 -13.69 -112.09 -207.98
C GLN A 418 -12.21 -112.42 -207.77
N ARG A 419 -11.35 -112.30 -208.79
CA ARG A 419 -9.90 -112.19 -208.59
C ARG A 419 -9.53 -110.88 -207.88
N MET A 420 -10.15 -109.75 -208.22
CA MET A 420 -10.02 -108.50 -207.45
C MET A 420 -10.68 -108.56 -206.05
N LEU A 421 -11.66 -109.43 -205.80
CA LEU A 421 -12.23 -109.68 -204.48
C LEU A 421 -11.37 -110.65 -203.68
N GLU A 422 -10.66 -111.60 -204.28
CA GLU A 422 -9.66 -112.40 -203.55
C GLU A 422 -8.42 -111.57 -203.22
N GLU A 423 -7.97 -110.70 -204.13
CA GLU A 423 -6.95 -109.70 -203.81
C GLU A 423 -7.47 -108.61 -202.86
N GLY A 424 -8.74 -108.24 -202.96
CA GLY A 424 -9.43 -107.31 -202.07
C GLY A 424 -9.66 -107.90 -200.68
N LYS A 425 -9.94 -109.20 -200.56
CA LYS A 425 -10.00 -109.95 -199.30
C LYS A 425 -8.61 -110.05 -198.69
N ARG A 426 -7.56 -110.30 -199.49
CA ARG A 426 -6.17 -110.22 -199.03
C ARG A 426 -5.80 -108.81 -198.58
N ARG A 427 -6.20 -107.76 -199.30
CA ARG A 427 -6.00 -106.34 -198.93
C ARG A 427 -6.81 -105.93 -197.70
N ASN A 428 -8.06 -106.38 -197.55
CA ASN A 428 -8.88 -106.12 -196.36
C ASN A 428 -8.39 -106.87 -195.13
N LEU A 429 -7.98 -108.13 -195.28
CA LEU A 429 -7.39 -108.90 -194.18
C LEU A 429 -6.01 -108.34 -193.81
N THR A 430 -5.20 -107.86 -194.76
CA THR A 430 -3.94 -107.16 -194.46
C THR A 430 -4.19 -105.79 -193.83
N GLN A 431 -5.20 -105.03 -194.24
CA GLN A 431 -5.59 -103.80 -193.56
C GLN A 431 -6.15 -104.03 -192.15
N GLN A 432 -6.93 -105.10 -191.93
CA GLN A 432 -7.38 -105.49 -190.59
C GLN A 432 -6.20 -105.95 -189.72
N LEU A 433 -5.27 -106.73 -190.28
CA LEU A 433 -4.02 -107.10 -189.62
C LEU A 433 -3.19 -105.86 -189.28
N GLU A 434 -3.01 -104.92 -190.20
CA GLU A 434 -2.30 -103.66 -189.94
C GLU A 434 -3.00 -102.80 -188.88
N LYS A 435 -4.34 -102.75 -188.88
CA LYS A 435 -5.09 -102.01 -187.86
C LYS A 435 -4.90 -102.63 -186.48
N LEU A 436 -4.99 -103.96 -186.37
CA LEU A 436 -4.72 -104.68 -185.11
C LEU A 436 -3.26 -104.55 -184.66
N LEU A 437 -2.29 -104.49 -185.59
CA LEU A 437 -0.88 -104.25 -185.29
C LEU A 437 -0.65 -102.82 -184.77
N ARG A 438 -1.26 -101.80 -185.41
CA ARG A 438 -1.23 -100.41 -184.93
C ARG A 438 -1.85 -100.30 -183.54
N ASP A 439 -2.99 -100.95 -183.30
CA ASP A 439 -3.63 -100.98 -181.99
C ASP A 439 -2.72 -101.64 -180.94
N ASN A 440 -2.03 -102.74 -181.28
CA ASN A 440 -1.07 -103.41 -180.39
C ASN A 440 0.12 -102.51 -180.03
N GLU A 441 0.67 -101.75 -180.99
CA GLU A 441 1.74 -100.78 -180.75
C GLU A 441 1.29 -99.63 -179.84
N THR A 442 0.07 -99.12 -179.99
CA THR A 442 -0.46 -98.08 -179.10
C THR A 442 -0.64 -98.56 -177.66
N MET A 443 -1.05 -99.80 -177.47
CA MET A 443 -1.16 -100.39 -176.13
C MET A 443 0.20 -100.59 -175.47
N ARG A 444 1.22 -101.03 -176.22
CA ARG A 444 2.59 -101.16 -175.70
C ARG A 444 3.18 -99.82 -175.26
N LYS A 445 2.93 -98.74 -176.01
CA LYS A 445 3.36 -97.37 -175.63
C LYS A 445 2.69 -96.90 -174.34
N LYS A 446 1.37 -97.13 -174.18
CA LYS A 446 0.65 -96.82 -172.94
C LYS A 446 1.16 -97.59 -171.73
N ILE A 447 1.50 -98.87 -171.90
CA ILE A 447 2.05 -99.70 -170.82
C ILE A 447 3.41 -99.15 -170.35
N PHE A 448 4.30 -98.79 -171.26
CA PHE A 448 5.62 -98.23 -170.93
C PHE A 448 5.55 -96.88 -170.18
N GLU A 449 4.64 -95.98 -170.58
CA GLU A 449 4.43 -94.70 -169.88
C GLU A 449 3.94 -94.89 -168.43
N LEU A 450 3.06 -95.87 -168.20
CA LEU A 450 2.53 -96.16 -166.86
C LEU A 450 3.61 -96.72 -165.92
N GLU A 451 4.47 -97.61 -166.41
CA GLU A 451 5.59 -98.15 -165.61
C GLU A 451 6.62 -97.07 -165.23
N GLN A 452 6.94 -96.16 -166.16
CA GLN A 452 7.87 -95.06 -165.87
C GLN A 452 7.31 -94.08 -164.83
N ASN A 453 5.98 -93.88 -164.80
CA ASN A 453 5.34 -93.04 -163.79
C ASN A 453 5.31 -93.70 -162.41
N GLN A 454 5.10 -95.01 -162.32
CA GLN A 454 5.18 -95.74 -161.05
C GLN A 454 6.57 -95.64 -160.40
N ALA A 455 7.65 -95.78 -161.17
CA ALA A 455 9.01 -95.67 -160.65
C ALA A 455 9.32 -94.28 -160.06
N LYS A 456 8.85 -93.20 -160.68
CA LYS A 456 9.02 -91.82 -160.20
C LYS A 456 8.27 -91.55 -158.89
N ILE A 457 7.08 -92.12 -158.72
CA ILE A 457 6.27 -91.93 -157.50
C ILE A 457 6.96 -92.60 -156.29
N LEU A 458 7.54 -93.79 -156.48
CA LEU A 458 8.25 -94.51 -155.41
C LEU A 458 9.49 -93.76 -154.90
N ASP A 459 10.32 -93.24 -155.80
CA ASP A 459 11.55 -92.51 -155.45
C ASP A 459 11.24 -91.17 -154.74
N ASN A 460 10.18 -90.48 -155.16
CA ASN A 460 9.71 -89.26 -154.49
C ASN A 460 9.21 -89.55 -153.07
N GLY A 461 8.43 -90.63 -152.87
CA GLY A 461 7.93 -91.02 -151.56
C GLY A 461 9.04 -91.35 -150.55
N GLN A 462 10.12 -92.01 -150.98
CA GLN A 462 11.26 -92.31 -150.10
C GLN A 462 12.04 -91.06 -149.68
N ARG A 463 12.21 -90.08 -150.59
CA ARG A 463 12.88 -88.81 -150.26
C ARG A 463 12.09 -87.96 -149.25
N GLU A 464 10.76 -87.87 -149.40
CA GLU A 464 9.91 -87.16 -148.45
C GLU A 464 9.96 -87.77 -147.05
N ALA A 465 9.93 -89.12 -146.95
CA ALA A 465 9.99 -89.81 -145.66
C ALA A 465 11.29 -89.53 -144.89
N LEU A 466 12.45 -89.52 -145.57
CA LEU A 466 13.74 -89.21 -144.94
C LEU A 466 13.84 -87.75 -144.47
N GLN A 467 13.27 -86.81 -145.23
CA GLN A 467 13.23 -85.40 -144.81
C GLN A 467 12.33 -85.19 -143.60
N TYR A 468 11.16 -85.84 -143.57
CA TYR A 468 10.24 -85.80 -142.44
C TYR A 468 10.92 -86.22 -141.13
N HIS A 469 11.63 -87.36 -141.11
CA HIS A 469 12.32 -87.82 -139.90
C HIS A 469 13.47 -86.90 -139.45
N ARG A 470 14.22 -86.30 -140.39
CA ARG A 470 15.27 -85.32 -140.06
C ARG A 470 14.71 -84.07 -139.40
N VAL A 471 13.60 -83.54 -139.92
CA VAL A 471 12.93 -82.37 -139.35
C VAL A 471 12.40 -82.69 -137.95
N LEU A 472 11.80 -83.86 -137.76
CA LEU A 472 11.20 -84.27 -136.49
C LEU A 472 12.25 -84.42 -135.37
N GLU A 473 13.42 -84.97 -135.67
CA GLU A 473 14.58 -85.02 -134.75
C GLU A 473 15.10 -83.63 -134.38
N GLN A 474 15.18 -82.70 -135.34
CA GLN A 474 15.59 -81.31 -135.09
C GLN A 474 14.57 -80.58 -134.21
N THR A 475 13.27 -80.75 -134.47
CA THR A 475 12.20 -80.17 -133.65
C THR A 475 12.27 -80.67 -132.21
N ARG A 476 12.53 -81.96 -131.98
CA ARG A 476 12.71 -82.51 -130.63
C ARG A 476 13.92 -81.91 -129.89
N LYS A 477 15.06 -81.75 -130.57
CA LYS A 477 16.24 -81.10 -129.98
C LYS A 477 15.97 -79.64 -129.60
N GLN A 478 15.31 -78.89 -130.47
CA GLN A 478 14.93 -77.50 -130.18
C GLN A 478 13.91 -77.41 -129.03
N GLN A 479 12.93 -78.32 -128.97
CA GLN A 479 11.99 -78.40 -127.84
C GLN A 479 12.68 -78.72 -126.51
N GLY A 480 13.70 -79.59 -126.52
CA GLY A 480 14.52 -79.88 -125.34
C GLY A 480 15.31 -78.65 -124.85
N GLN A 481 15.95 -77.92 -125.77
CA GLN A 481 16.67 -76.68 -125.46
C GLN A 481 15.74 -75.59 -124.94
N ALA A 482 14.55 -75.43 -125.55
CA ALA A 482 13.55 -74.47 -125.11
C ALA A 482 13.07 -74.73 -123.67
N LYS A 483 12.85 -76.01 -123.30
CA LYS A 483 12.48 -76.38 -121.92
C LYS A 483 13.60 -76.11 -120.92
N LEU A 484 14.85 -76.40 -121.28
CA LEU A 484 16.00 -76.15 -120.41
C LEU A 484 16.18 -74.64 -120.16
N LEU A 485 16.04 -73.81 -121.20
CA LEU A 485 16.10 -72.35 -121.09
C LEU A 485 14.92 -71.78 -120.30
N GLN A 486 13.71 -72.34 -120.44
CA GLN A 486 12.56 -71.96 -119.61
C GLN A 486 12.81 -72.25 -118.13
N GLN A 487 13.33 -73.42 -117.77
CA GLN A 487 13.69 -73.73 -116.38
C GLN A 487 14.76 -72.78 -115.84
N GLN A 488 15.78 -72.47 -116.64
CA GLN A 488 16.82 -71.51 -116.23
C GLN A 488 16.27 -70.10 -116.03
N LEU A 489 15.31 -69.66 -116.87
CA LEU A 489 14.63 -68.38 -116.70
C LEU A 489 13.79 -68.37 -115.41
N GLU A 490 13.00 -69.41 -115.16
CA GLU A 490 12.20 -69.52 -113.93
C GLU A 490 13.06 -69.52 -112.66
N ASP A 491 14.19 -70.24 -112.67
CA ASP A 491 15.10 -70.28 -111.52
C ASP A 491 15.81 -68.94 -111.29
N ASN A 492 16.17 -68.23 -112.36
CA ASN A 492 16.74 -66.89 -112.24
C ASN A 492 15.71 -65.85 -111.77
N GLU A 493 14.45 -65.94 -112.20
CA GLU A 493 13.36 -65.09 -111.69
C GLU A 493 13.10 -65.33 -110.21
N LYS A 494 13.11 -66.59 -109.75
CA LYS A 494 13.00 -66.92 -108.32
C LYS A 494 14.17 -66.34 -107.52
N ARG A 495 15.40 -66.42 -108.04
CA ARG A 495 16.59 -65.82 -107.40
C ARG A 495 16.49 -64.29 -107.33
N LEU A 496 16.05 -63.65 -108.41
CA LEU A 496 15.87 -62.19 -108.45
C LEU A 496 14.83 -61.73 -107.43
N LYS A 497 13.66 -62.41 -107.38
CA LYS A 497 12.63 -62.14 -106.36
C LYS A 497 13.14 -62.35 -104.95
N ALA A 498 13.87 -63.43 -104.69
CA ALA A 498 14.46 -63.69 -103.38
C ALA A 498 15.47 -62.60 -102.95
N GLN A 499 16.25 -62.06 -103.90
CA GLN A 499 17.18 -60.95 -103.64
C GLN A 499 16.44 -59.62 -103.39
N GLN A 500 15.39 -59.33 -104.15
CA GLN A 500 14.54 -58.15 -103.93
C GLN A 500 13.88 -58.19 -102.55
N ASP A 501 13.25 -59.32 -102.20
CA ASP A 501 12.66 -59.52 -100.88
C ASP A 501 13.68 -59.34 -99.74
N LEU A 502 14.92 -59.82 -99.94
CA LEU A 502 15.98 -59.67 -98.95
C LEU A 502 16.38 -58.20 -98.78
N LEU A 503 16.50 -57.46 -99.88
CA LEU A 503 16.87 -56.04 -99.86
C LEU A 503 15.78 -55.17 -99.23
N ASP A 504 14.51 -55.49 -99.51
CA ASP A 504 13.36 -54.83 -98.89
C ASP A 504 13.27 -55.14 -97.38
N ARG A 505 13.57 -56.37 -96.96
CA ARG A 505 13.65 -56.72 -95.53
C ARG A 505 14.78 -55.95 -94.83
N VAL A 506 15.98 -55.93 -95.41
CA VAL A 506 17.13 -55.24 -94.81
C VAL A 506 16.91 -53.73 -94.74
N SER A 507 16.34 -53.11 -95.78
CA SER A 507 16.02 -51.68 -95.76
C SER A 507 14.93 -51.34 -94.73
N ALA A 508 13.90 -52.19 -94.60
CA ALA A 508 12.90 -52.06 -93.55
C ALA A 508 13.49 -52.25 -92.14
N ASP A 509 14.40 -53.21 -91.96
CA ASP A 509 15.12 -53.42 -90.70
C ASP A 509 15.98 -52.23 -90.32
N ARG A 510 16.75 -51.70 -91.27
CA ARG A 510 17.54 -50.47 -91.08
C ARG A 510 16.67 -49.29 -90.69
N ALA A 511 15.56 -49.06 -91.40
CA ALA A 511 14.63 -47.98 -91.05
C ALA A 511 14.00 -48.17 -89.66
N ARG A 512 13.74 -49.42 -89.25
CA ARG A 512 13.23 -49.75 -87.90
C ARG A 512 14.27 -49.50 -86.82
N THR A 513 15.53 -49.88 -87.02
CA THR A 513 16.59 -49.67 -86.02
C THR A 513 16.97 -48.20 -85.89
N GLU A 514 17.01 -47.44 -86.99
CA GLU A 514 17.23 -45.98 -86.95
C GLU A 514 16.11 -45.23 -86.20
N LYS A 515 14.84 -45.64 -86.40
CA LYS A 515 13.71 -45.08 -85.63
C LYS A 515 13.84 -45.39 -84.13
N ARG A 516 14.10 -46.65 -83.77
CA ARG A 516 14.30 -47.06 -82.37
C ARG A 516 15.48 -46.36 -81.71
N LEU A 517 16.57 -46.16 -82.45
CA LEU A 517 17.73 -45.42 -81.97
C LEU A 517 17.35 -43.97 -81.64
N LYS A 518 16.69 -43.27 -82.56
CA LYS A 518 16.21 -41.88 -82.32
C LYS A 518 15.21 -41.80 -81.17
N GLU A 519 14.27 -42.73 -81.07
CA GLU A 519 13.33 -42.83 -79.95
C GLU A 519 14.10 -42.98 -78.63
N SER A 520 15.08 -43.89 -78.57
CA SER A 520 15.90 -44.08 -77.37
C SER A 520 16.77 -42.86 -77.02
N GLU A 521 17.29 -42.13 -78.01
CA GLU A 521 18.05 -40.89 -77.79
C GLU A 521 17.17 -39.76 -77.25
N LEU A 522 15.94 -39.64 -77.77
CA LEU A 522 14.93 -38.70 -77.27
C LEU A 522 14.50 -39.07 -75.85
N GLU A 523 14.30 -40.35 -75.55
CA GLU A 523 14.00 -40.82 -74.19
C GLU A 523 15.17 -40.55 -73.24
N CYS A 524 16.41 -40.85 -73.63
CA CYS A 524 17.60 -40.59 -72.83
C CYS A 524 17.77 -39.09 -72.55
N SER A 525 17.57 -38.23 -73.55
CA SER A 525 17.66 -36.78 -73.38
C SER A 525 16.54 -36.24 -72.49
N GLY A 526 15.31 -36.76 -72.64
CA GLY A 526 14.18 -36.43 -71.77
C GLY A 526 14.41 -36.84 -70.32
N LEU A 527 14.94 -38.05 -70.08
CA LEU A 527 15.30 -38.50 -68.73
C LEU A 527 16.43 -37.67 -68.13
N LYS A 528 17.42 -37.24 -68.94
CA LYS A 528 18.51 -36.38 -68.48
C LYS A 528 18.02 -34.99 -68.08
N GLN A 529 17.09 -34.40 -68.84
CA GLN A 529 16.46 -33.14 -68.47
C GLN A 529 15.64 -33.26 -67.17
N ARG A 530 14.85 -34.33 -67.03
CA ARG A 530 14.10 -34.61 -65.78
C ARG A 530 15.02 -34.82 -64.60
N TYR A 531 16.14 -35.53 -64.78
CA TYR A 531 17.13 -35.73 -63.72
C TYR A 531 17.74 -34.40 -63.26
N ASN A 532 18.12 -33.53 -64.19
CA ASN A 532 18.66 -32.21 -63.87
C ASN A 532 17.61 -31.34 -63.15
N HIS A 533 16.37 -31.32 -63.65
CA HIS A 533 15.27 -30.58 -63.03
C HIS A 533 14.98 -31.06 -61.61
N ASN A 534 14.84 -32.38 -61.41
CA ASN A 534 14.66 -32.97 -60.09
C ASN A 534 15.87 -32.67 -59.17
N GLY A 535 17.09 -32.62 -59.72
CA GLY A 535 18.30 -32.24 -58.99
C GLY A 535 18.22 -30.79 -58.47
N GLU A 536 17.78 -29.86 -59.31
CA GLU A 536 17.54 -28.45 -58.95
C GLU A 536 16.43 -28.32 -57.90
N GLU A 537 15.31 -29.03 -58.07
CA GLU A 537 14.21 -29.07 -57.09
C GLU A 537 14.67 -29.62 -55.73
N ILE A 538 15.47 -30.69 -55.72
CA ILE A 538 16.04 -31.26 -54.48
C ILE A 538 16.97 -30.24 -53.81
N GLN A 539 17.79 -29.51 -54.58
CA GLN A 539 18.66 -28.46 -54.00
C GLN A 539 17.84 -27.31 -53.42
N LEU A 540 16.79 -26.86 -54.12
CA LEU A 540 15.88 -25.82 -53.66
C LEU A 540 15.17 -26.26 -52.37
N LEU A 541 14.63 -27.48 -52.32
CA LEU A 541 13.98 -28.04 -51.14
C LEU A 541 14.95 -28.17 -49.97
N LYS A 542 16.19 -28.63 -50.19
CA LYS A 542 17.22 -28.67 -49.14
C LYS A 542 17.49 -27.28 -48.57
N MET A 543 17.63 -26.27 -49.42
CA MET A 543 17.86 -24.89 -48.98
C MET A 543 16.67 -24.33 -48.19
N GLN A 544 15.43 -24.64 -48.61
CA GLN A 544 14.22 -24.28 -47.86
C GLN A 544 14.11 -25.01 -46.52
N ILE A 545 14.49 -26.30 -46.45
CA ILE A 545 14.49 -27.07 -45.20
C ILE A 545 15.48 -26.46 -44.22
N ILE A 546 16.72 -26.20 -44.63
CA ILE A 546 17.75 -25.56 -43.78
C ILE A 546 17.27 -24.18 -43.30
N GLY A 547 16.64 -23.39 -44.18
CA GLY A 547 16.06 -22.10 -43.82
C GLY A 547 14.94 -22.21 -42.77
N LYS A 548 14.03 -23.17 -42.95
CA LYS A 548 12.92 -23.45 -42.02
C LYS A 548 13.42 -23.99 -40.68
N GLU A 549 14.40 -24.88 -40.68
CA GLU A 549 15.06 -25.38 -39.46
C GLU A 549 15.74 -24.25 -38.69
N GLY A 550 16.46 -23.36 -39.38
CA GLY A 550 17.04 -22.17 -38.76
C GLY A 550 15.99 -21.22 -38.17
N ALA A 551 14.86 -21.04 -38.84
CA ALA A 551 13.72 -20.27 -38.32
C ALA A 551 13.08 -20.94 -37.08
N LEU A 552 12.86 -22.26 -37.11
CA LEU A 552 12.34 -23.04 -35.99
C LEU A 552 13.27 -22.98 -34.77
N CYS A 553 14.57 -23.10 -34.96
CA CYS A 553 15.56 -22.94 -33.88
C CYS A 553 15.49 -21.55 -33.25
N ARG A 554 15.39 -20.48 -34.04
CA ARG A 554 15.22 -19.11 -33.51
C ARG A 554 13.94 -18.97 -32.70
N ILE A 555 12.82 -19.46 -33.22
CA ILE A 555 11.53 -19.45 -32.50
C ILE A 555 11.61 -20.28 -31.22
N HIS A 556 12.25 -21.45 -31.26
CA HIS A 556 12.43 -22.29 -30.08
C HIS A 556 13.26 -21.60 -28.99
N MET A 557 14.35 -20.92 -29.36
CA MET A 557 15.17 -20.17 -28.41
C MET A 557 14.39 -19.00 -27.79
N VAL A 558 13.62 -18.25 -28.60
CA VAL A 558 12.73 -17.19 -28.11
C VAL A 558 11.67 -17.76 -27.18
N ARG A 559 11.01 -18.87 -27.54
CA ARG A 559 10.03 -19.54 -26.69
C ARG A 559 10.63 -19.98 -25.35
N LYS A 560 11.83 -20.57 -25.37
CA LYS A 560 12.52 -21.00 -24.15
C LYS A 560 12.88 -19.81 -23.26
N GLN A 561 13.26 -18.68 -23.84
CA GLN A 561 13.52 -17.46 -23.09
C GLN A 561 12.22 -16.89 -22.48
N LEU A 562 11.17 -16.72 -23.29
CA LEU A 562 9.86 -16.27 -22.83
C LEU A 562 9.29 -17.18 -21.73
N GLN A 563 9.49 -18.49 -21.82
CA GLN A 563 9.01 -19.42 -20.79
C GLN A 563 9.73 -19.22 -19.44
N ARG A 564 11.04 -18.89 -19.45
CA ARG A 564 11.75 -18.50 -18.21
C ARG A 564 11.25 -17.16 -17.69
N ASP A 565 11.04 -16.20 -18.58
CA ASP A 565 10.58 -14.86 -18.19
C ASP A 565 9.15 -14.90 -17.62
N ILE A 566 8.28 -15.75 -18.17
CA ILE A 566 6.94 -16.05 -17.64
C ILE A 566 7.05 -16.69 -16.25
N ALA A 567 7.86 -17.74 -16.09
CA ALA A 567 8.04 -18.38 -14.78
C ALA A 567 8.57 -17.39 -13.71
N ASN A 568 9.55 -16.56 -14.07
CA ASN A 568 10.07 -15.49 -13.20
C ASN A 568 9.02 -14.41 -12.90
N ALA A 569 8.13 -14.11 -13.86
CA ALA A 569 7.03 -13.16 -13.65
C ALA A 569 5.94 -13.75 -12.74
N GLU A 570 5.62 -15.03 -12.89
CA GLU A 570 4.69 -15.77 -12.02
C GLU A 570 5.20 -15.85 -10.58
N GLU A 571 6.49 -16.14 -10.38
CA GLU A 571 7.12 -16.13 -9.05
C GLU A 571 7.07 -14.74 -8.40
N ARG A 572 7.42 -13.68 -9.15
CA ARG A 572 7.28 -12.29 -8.67
C ARG A 572 5.83 -11.92 -8.35
N ALA A 573 4.88 -12.36 -9.18
CA ALA A 573 3.46 -12.13 -8.92
C ALA A 573 2.97 -12.86 -7.66
N SER A 574 3.47 -14.08 -7.41
CA SER A 574 3.19 -14.83 -6.17
C SER A 574 3.72 -14.10 -4.95
N HIS A 575 4.98 -13.64 -4.99
CA HIS A 575 5.57 -12.86 -3.90
C HIS A 575 4.83 -11.55 -3.63
N LEU A 576 4.49 -10.77 -4.67
CA LEU A 576 3.72 -9.54 -4.50
C LEU A 576 2.32 -9.80 -3.94
N LYS A 577 1.70 -10.93 -4.27
CA LYS A 577 0.42 -11.36 -3.70
C LYS A 577 0.56 -11.71 -2.23
N GLU A 578 1.58 -12.46 -1.84
CA GLU A 578 1.89 -12.79 -0.45
C GLU A 578 2.19 -11.53 0.38
N ASP A 579 2.99 -10.61 -0.15
CA ASP A 579 3.27 -9.31 0.46
C ASP A 579 2.00 -8.47 0.61
N GLY A 580 1.12 -8.46 -0.40
CA GLY A 580 -0.18 -7.80 -0.36
C GLY A 580 -1.09 -8.37 0.72
N THR A 581 -1.17 -9.70 0.85
CA THR A 581 -1.93 -10.35 1.94
C THR A 581 -1.32 -10.07 3.32
N SER A 582 0.01 -10.03 3.42
CA SER A 582 0.71 -9.72 4.67
C SER A 582 0.55 -8.26 5.08
N ALA A 583 0.52 -7.33 4.11
CA ALA A 583 0.26 -5.91 4.35
C ALA A 583 -1.20 -5.64 4.75
N THR A 584 -2.16 -6.31 4.11
CA THR A 584 -3.59 -6.21 4.47
C THR A 584 -3.86 -6.75 5.87
N ASN A 585 -3.30 -7.90 6.23
CA ASN A 585 -3.39 -8.43 7.60
C ASN A 585 -2.81 -7.45 8.64
N ARG A 586 -1.64 -6.85 8.37
CA ARG A 586 -1.03 -5.81 9.24
C ARG A 586 -1.89 -4.55 9.35
N TYR A 587 -2.52 -4.14 8.25
CA TYR A 587 -3.43 -3.01 8.25
C TYR A 587 -4.68 -3.31 9.10
N GLU A 588 -5.24 -4.51 9.01
CA GLU A 588 -6.38 -4.92 9.84
C GLU A 588 -6.06 -5.00 11.32
N THR A 589 -4.87 -5.49 11.71
CA THR A 589 -4.43 -5.50 13.11
C THR A 589 -4.27 -4.08 13.64
N LEU A 590 -3.59 -3.19 12.89
CA LEU A 590 -3.44 -1.78 13.27
C LEU A 590 -4.79 -1.07 13.34
N LYS A 591 -5.72 -1.36 12.43
CA LYS A 591 -7.09 -0.82 12.46
C LYS A 591 -7.87 -1.31 13.70
N GLY A 592 -7.62 -2.53 14.16
CA GLY A 592 -8.13 -3.06 15.42
C GLY A 592 -7.57 -2.30 16.63
N GLU A 593 -6.26 -2.11 16.68
CA GLU A 593 -5.57 -1.35 17.75
C GLU A 593 -6.04 0.11 17.80
N VAL A 594 -6.19 0.78 16.65
CA VAL A 594 -6.71 2.16 16.58
C VAL A 594 -8.12 2.25 17.17
N LYS A 595 -8.99 1.26 16.91
CA LYS A 595 -10.33 1.21 17.53
C LYS A 595 -10.25 1.01 19.04
N GLN A 596 -9.36 0.13 19.52
CA GLN A 596 -9.15 -0.10 20.95
C GLN A 596 -8.62 1.15 21.66
N LEU A 597 -7.63 1.83 21.08
CA LEU A 597 -7.09 3.09 21.60
C LEU A 597 -8.12 4.21 21.57
N SER A 598 -8.95 4.30 20.52
CA SER A 598 -10.03 5.29 20.44
C SER A 598 -11.08 5.07 21.53
N HIS A 599 -11.40 3.81 21.85
CA HIS A 599 -12.29 3.47 22.96
C HIS A 599 -11.69 3.86 24.31
N LEU A 600 -10.41 3.54 24.53
CA LEU A 600 -9.69 3.87 25.77
C LEU A 600 -9.58 5.40 25.97
N ILE A 601 -9.33 6.16 24.90
CA ILE A 601 -9.33 7.62 24.92
C ILE A 601 -10.72 8.15 25.34
N ALA A 602 -11.80 7.60 24.75
CA ALA A 602 -13.16 8.01 25.11
C ALA A 602 -13.52 7.70 26.58
N GLU A 603 -13.05 6.57 27.12
CA GLU A 603 -13.19 6.23 28.54
C GLU A 603 -12.42 7.21 29.44
N CYS A 604 -11.16 7.50 29.10
CA CYS A 604 -10.34 8.48 29.81
C CYS A 604 -10.96 9.90 29.78
N ASP A 605 -11.54 10.33 28.66
CA ASP A 605 -12.23 11.62 28.56
C ASP A 605 -13.53 11.64 29.38
N ALA A 606 -14.26 10.52 29.43
CA ALA A 606 -15.43 10.36 30.30
C ALA A 606 -15.04 10.38 31.80
N GLU A 607 -13.90 9.81 32.18
CA GLU A 607 -13.39 9.92 33.55
C GLU A 607 -12.91 11.33 33.89
N LYS A 608 -12.16 11.96 32.98
CA LYS A 608 -11.69 13.34 33.13
C LYS A 608 -12.85 14.31 33.33
N SER A 609 -13.93 14.20 32.54
CA SER A 609 -15.12 15.03 32.70
C SER A 609 -15.84 14.79 34.04
N LYS A 610 -15.91 13.55 34.52
CA LYS A 610 -16.41 13.23 35.88
C LYS A 610 -15.54 13.87 36.97
N TYR A 611 -14.21 13.80 36.86
CA TYR A 611 -13.30 14.43 37.83
C TYR A 611 -13.38 15.96 37.78
N GLN A 612 -13.53 16.56 36.60
CA GLN A 612 -13.75 18.01 36.45
C GLN A 612 -15.06 18.45 37.10
N SER A 613 -16.15 17.68 36.93
CA SER A 613 -17.42 17.95 37.60
C SER A 613 -17.30 17.85 39.13
N LYS A 614 -16.64 16.82 39.65
CA LYS A 614 -16.36 16.67 41.09
C LYS A 614 -15.47 17.79 41.62
N PHE A 615 -14.44 18.18 40.88
CA PHE A 615 -13.56 19.29 41.27
C PHE A 615 -14.32 20.61 41.31
N ALA A 616 -15.18 20.89 40.33
CA ALA A 616 -16.05 22.06 40.34
C ALA A 616 -17.00 22.06 41.55
N ALA A 617 -17.57 20.90 41.91
CA ALA A 617 -18.39 20.76 43.12
C ALA A 617 -17.57 21.04 44.40
N LEU A 618 -16.36 20.49 44.53
CA LEU A 618 -15.46 20.75 45.67
C LEU A 618 -15.03 22.22 45.75
N VAL A 619 -14.80 22.88 44.62
CA VAL A 619 -14.49 24.31 44.57
C VAL A 619 -15.70 25.13 45.03
N ASN A 620 -16.92 24.75 44.62
CA ASN A 620 -18.14 25.40 45.09
C ASN A 620 -18.33 25.22 46.60
N GLU A 621 -18.12 24.02 47.13
CA GLU A 621 -18.16 23.74 48.58
C GLU A 621 -17.10 24.56 49.33
N ARG A 622 -15.87 24.60 48.85
CA ARG A 622 -14.79 25.44 49.41
C ARG A 622 -15.21 26.91 49.43
N ASN A 623 -15.79 27.42 48.36
CA ASN A 623 -16.24 28.81 48.28
C ASN A 623 -17.39 29.08 49.26
N VAL A 624 -18.35 28.17 49.39
CA VAL A 624 -19.43 28.25 50.39
C VAL A 624 -18.85 28.26 51.81
N LEU A 625 -17.95 27.35 52.14
CA LEU A 625 -17.29 27.30 53.44
C LEU A 625 -16.45 28.56 53.72
N ALA A 626 -15.74 29.09 52.71
CA ALA A 626 -15.00 30.33 52.84
C ALA A 626 -15.93 31.51 53.16
N THR A 627 -17.06 31.63 52.47
CA THR A 627 -18.06 32.69 52.78
C THR A 627 -18.70 32.50 54.15
N GLN A 628 -18.98 31.27 54.57
CA GLN A 628 -19.49 30.98 55.92
C GLN A 628 -18.46 31.35 57.00
N LEU A 629 -17.19 31.05 56.77
CA LEU A 629 -16.09 31.37 57.70
C LEU A 629 -15.89 32.87 57.82
N VAL A 630 -15.97 33.62 56.71
CA VAL A 630 -15.96 35.10 56.74
C VAL A 630 -17.12 35.63 57.58
N ARG A 631 -18.35 35.16 57.36
CA ARG A 631 -19.52 35.57 58.16
C ARG A 631 -19.37 35.24 59.65
N ARG A 632 -18.86 34.05 59.97
CA ARG A 632 -18.60 33.65 61.37
C ARG A 632 -17.51 34.51 62.02
N ASN A 633 -16.48 34.89 61.28
CA ASN A 633 -15.47 35.81 61.78
C ASN A 633 -16.02 37.22 62.03
N GLU A 634 -16.92 37.70 61.16
CA GLU A 634 -17.64 38.96 61.38
C GLU A 634 -18.56 38.90 62.60
N GLU A 635 -19.31 37.80 62.77
CA GLU A 635 -20.13 37.53 63.97
C GLU A 635 -19.27 37.51 65.24
N LEU A 636 -18.13 36.82 65.23
CA LEU A 636 -17.19 36.80 66.35
C LEU A 636 -16.64 38.21 66.66
N ARG A 637 -16.31 39.00 65.63
CA ARG A 637 -15.88 40.40 65.82
C ARG A 637 -16.99 41.24 66.45
N LEU A 638 -18.24 41.06 66.02
CA LEU A 638 -19.41 41.73 66.60
C LEU A 638 -19.69 41.27 68.04
N LEU A 639 -19.44 40.01 68.38
CA LEU A 639 -19.55 39.51 69.75
C LEU A 639 -18.45 40.09 70.64
N HIS A 640 -17.20 40.10 70.18
CA HIS A 640 -16.10 40.72 70.92
C HIS A 640 -16.34 42.22 71.17
N SER A 641 -16.87 42.96 70.18
CA SER A 641 -17.22 44.37 70.39
C SER A 641 -18.40 44.54 71.37
N LYS A 642 -19.42 43.66 71.31
CA LYS A 642 -20.51 43.65 72.30
C LYS A 642 -20.02 43.37 73.71
N ILE A 643 -19.16 42.37 73.90
CA ILE A 643 -18.57 42.03 75.20
C ILE A 643 -17.80 43.24 75.75
N ARG A 644 -16.93 43.85 74.92
CA ARG A 644 -16.19 45.06 75.33
C ARG A 644 -17.11 46.21 75.72
N LEU A 645 -18.19 46.45 74.97
CA LEU A 645 -19.17 47.48 75.32
C LEU A 645 -19.87 47.16 76.65
N GLN A 646 -20.23 45.90 76.88
CA GLN A 646 -20.83 45.45 78.13
C GLN A 646 -19.86 45.58 79.31
N GLU A 647 -18.60 45.21 79.16
CA GLU A 647 -17.54 45.41 80.15
C GLU A 647 -17.41 46.89 80.51
N CYS A 648 -17.27 47.78 79.52
CA CYS A 648 -17.23 49.22 79.76
C CYS A 648 -18.52 49.75 80.43
N SER A 649 -19.69 49.20 80.11
CA SER A 649 -20.95 49.56 80.78
C SER A 649 -20.99 49.09 82.24
N ILE A 650 -20.46 47.90 82.53
CA ILE A 650 -20.37 47.35 83.90
C ILE A 650 -19.38 48.17 84.72
N GLU A 651 -18.21 48.51 84.18
CA GLU A 651 -17.21 49.36 84.84
C GLU A 651 -17.81 50.72 85.22
N LYS A 652 -18.44 51.41 84.26
CA LYS A 652 -19.16 52.67 84.52
C LYS A 652 -20.27 52.49 85.57
N GLY A 653 -21.03 51.39 85.46
CA GLY A 653 -22.07 51.04 86.43
C GLY A 653 -21.51 50.83 87.85
N ALA A 654 -20.35 50.18 87.98
CA ALA A 654 -19.66 49.94 89.23
C ALA A 654 -19.11 51.25 89.82
N GLU A 655 -18.53 52.12 89.00
CA GLU A 655 -18.10 53.47 89.43
C GLU A 655 -19.29 54.28 89.98
N ASP A 656 -20.41 54.30 89.26
CA ASP A 656 -21.61 55.03 89.67
C ASP A 656 -22.28 54.42 90.91
N TYR A 657 -22.24 53.10 91.05
CA TYR A 657 -22.65 52.42 92.27
C TYR A 657 -21.75 52.85 93.45
N ASN A 658 -20.43 52.85 93.27
CA ASN A 658 -19.46 53.26 94.30
C ASN A 658 -19.61 54.74 94.68
N LYS A 659 -19.95 55.63 93.73
CA LYS A 659 -20.31 57.03 94.01
C LYS A 659 -21.57 57.10 94.89
N ARG A 660 -22.61 56.33 94.56
CA ARG A 660 -23.85 56.27 95.34
C ARG A 660 -23.63 55.71 96.75
N VAL A 661 -22.84 54.65 96.91
CA VAL A 661 -22.47 54.10 98.22
C VAL A 661 -21.74 55.14 99.06
N ARG A 662 -20.73 55.84 98.49
CA ARG A 662 -20.03 56.93 99.17
C ARG A 662 -20.97 58.06 99.59
N ALA A 663 -21.91 58.44 98.73
CA ALA A 663 -22.92 59.44 99.06
C ALA A 663 -23.81 58.99 100.23
N VAL A 664 -24.28 57.74 100.22
CA VAL A 664 -25.08 57.16 101.32
C VAL A 664 -24.28 57.11 102.62
N MET A 665 -23.01 56.69 102.57
CA MET A 665 -22.12 56.70 103.73
C MET A 665 -21.92 58.12 104.26
N GLY A 666 -21.66 59.09 103.39
CA GLY A 666 -21.57 60.50 103.75
C GLY A 666 -22.84 61.00 104.44
N LYS A 667 -24.03 60.68 103.90
CA LYS A 667 -25.32 61.01 104.53
C LYS A 667 -25.54 60.31 105.87
N ARG A 668 -25.07 59.08 106.04
CA ARG A 668 -25.11 58.38 107.34
C ARG A 668 -24.21 59.06 108.37
N SER A 669 -22.99 59.46 107.99
CA SER A 669 -22.11 60.23 108.87
C SER A 669 -22.68 61.59 109.21
N GLU A 670 -23.25 62.32 108.23
CA GLU A 670 -23.98 63.58 108.48
C GLU A 670 -25.14 63.38 109.47
N LEU A 671 -25.89 62.28 109.33
CA LEU A 671 -26.99 61.93 110.24
C LEU A 671 -26.51 61.56 111.64
N GLU A 672 -25.41 60.82 111.76
CA GLU A 672 -24.79 60.47 113.05
C GLU A 672 -24.26 61.72 113.76
N GLU A 673 -23.61 62.62 113.03
CA GLU A 673 -23.19 63.94 113.53
C GLU A 673 -24.39 64.76 114.00
N LEU A 674 -25.46 64.84 113.20
CA LEU A 674 -26.69 65.55 113.58
C LEU A 674 -27.32 64.94 114.83
N ARG A 675 -27.41 63.60 114.93
CA ARG A 675 -27.91 62.90 116.12
C ARG A 675 -27.05 63.19 117.35
N LEU A 676 -25.72 63.21 117.21
CA LEU A 676 -24.80 63.56 118.29
C LEU A 676 -25.00 65.01 118.72
N ARG A 677 -25.08 65.96 117.77
CA ARG A 677 -25.36 67.38 118.05
C ARG A 677 -26.69 67.55 118.78
N CYS A 678 -27.74 66.84 118.38
CA CYS A 678 -29.04 66.83 119.05
C CYS A 678 -28.95 66.27 120.48
N ARG A 679 -28.26 65.15 120.70
CA ARG A 679 -28.07 64.57 122.05
C ARG A 679 -27.31 65.53 122.98
N VAL A 680 -26.24 66.15 122.49
CA VAL A 680 -25.46 67.13 123.23
C VAL A 680 -26.32 68.36 123.56
N ALA A 681 -27.11 68.85 122.61
CA ALA A 681 -28.05 69.95 122.84
C ALA A 681 -29.10 69.60 123.90
N LEU A 682 -29.70 68.41 123.84
CA LEU A 682 -30.65 67.93 124.86
C LEU A 682 -30.02 67.82 126.25
N ALA A 683 -28.81 67.26 126.35
CA ALA A 683 -28.08 67.21 127.61
C ALA A 683 -27.80 68.63 128.16
N ARG A 684 -27.37 69.57 127.30
CA ARG A 684 -27.18 70.98 127.66
C ARG A 684 -28.47 71.63 128.14
N MET A 685 -29.61 71.37 127.50
CA MET A 685 -30.92 71.87 127.93
C MET A 685 -31.30 71.33 129.32
N LEU A 686 -31.17 70.02 129.56
CA LEU A 686 -31.45 69.42 130.86
C LEU A 686 -30.53 69.95 131.97
N HIS A 687 -29.25 70.15 131.67
CA HIS A 687 -28.31 70.78 132.60
C HIS A 687 -28.63 72.25 132.86
N ALA A 688 -29.07 73.00 131.84
CA ALA A 688 -29.50 74.38 132.00
C ALA A 688 -30.71 74.49 132.94
N GLU A 689 -31.69 73.57 132.86
CA GLU A 689 -32.80 73.52 133.81
C GLU A 689 -32.34 73.23 135.25
N LYS A 690 -31.47 72.22 135.43
CA LYS A 690 -30.90 71.90 136.75
C LYS A 690 -30.15 73.10 137.34
N LEU A 691 -29.34 73.78 136.52
CA LEU A 691 -28.58 74.96 136.94
C LEU A 691 -29.51 76.13 137.28
N ARG A 692 -30.58 76.33 136.52
CA ARG A 692 -31.62 77.35 136.80
C ARG A 692 -32.31 77.08 138.14
N ARG A 693 -32.69 75.83 138.44
CA ARG A 693 -33.27 75.45 139.74
C ARG A 693 -32.29 75.67 140.89
N ARG A 694 -31.01 75.32 140.69
CA ARG A 694 -29.95 75.49 141.70
C ARG A 694 -29.64 76.97 141.95
N LYS A 695 -29.62 77.79 140.90
CA LYS A 695 -29.54 79.26 141.00
C LYS A 695 -30.70 79.81 141.82
N GLN A 696 -31.96 79.46 141.48
CA GLN A 696 -33.13 79.92 142.24
C GLN A 696 -33.08 79.48 143.72
N LYS A 697 -32.60 78.27 144.01
CA LYS A 697 -32.40 77.81 145.39
C LYS A 697 -31.36 78.66 146.11
N ILE A 698 -30.18 78.87 145.51
CA ILE A 698 -29.12 79.71 146.08
C ILE A 698 -29.58 81.15 146.26
N GLU A 699 -30.36 81.69 145.32
CA GLU A 699 -30.94 83.04 145.45
C GLU A 699 -31.92 83.15 146.63
N ARG A 700 -32.73 82.10 146.89
CA ARG A 700 -33.59 82.02 148.08
C ARG A 700 -32.77 81.89 149.36
N ASP A 701 -31.80 80.98 149.38
CA ASP A 701 -30.93 80.74 150.53
C ASP A 701 -30.13 82.02 150.87
N LEU A 702 -29.62 82.70 149.84
CA LEU A 702 -28.95 84.00 149.96
C LEU A 702 -29.89 85.07 150.49
N PHE A 703 -31.14 85.11 150.05
CA PHE A 703 -32.13 86.06 150.57
C PHE A 703 -32.44 85.78 152.05
N THR A 704 -32.62 84.52 152.43
CA THR A 704 -32.83 84.13 153.83
C THR A 704 -31.65 84.49 154.69
N GLU A 705 -30.41 84.24 154.24
CA GLU A 705 -29.20 84.60 154.98
C GLU A 705 -28.96 86.10 155.02
N LYS A 706 -29.25 86.85 153.95
CA LYS A 706 -29.25 88.32 153.99
C LYS A 706 -30.26 88.84 155.01
N ARG A 707 -31.44 88.21 155.14
CA ARG A 707 -32.45 88.59 156.13
C ARG A 707 -32.01 88.21 157.55
N ARG A 708 -31.39 87.04 157.73
CA ARG A 708 -30.82 86.59 159.02
C ARG A 708 -29.69 87.49 159.47
N SER A 709 -28.77 87.81 158.57
CA SER A 709 -27.64 88.68 158.84
C SER A 709 -28.10 90.12 159.11
N ARG A 710 -29.17 90.60 158.46
CA ARG A 710 -29.84 91.85 158.86
C ARG A 710 -30.49 91.76 160.24
N ALA A 711 -31.21 90.69 160.55
CA ALA A 711 -31.80 90.49 161.87
C ALA A 711 -30.74 90.43 162.97
N LEU A 712 -29.64 89.71 162.75
CA LEU A 712 -28.49 89.67 163.64
C LEU A 712 -27.79 91.02 163.74
N ALA A 713 -27.72 91.80 162.65
CA ALA A 713 -27.20 93.16 162.67
C ALA A 713 -28.10 94.11 163.49
N ASP A 714 -29.43 93.96 163.40
CA ASP A 714 -30.41 94.71 164.20
C ASP A 714 -30.33 94.29 165.68
N GLU A 715 -30.13 93.00 165.97
CA GLU A 715 -29.88 92.48 167.34
C GLU A 715 -28.54 92.97 167.90
N LEU A 716 -27.50 93.07 167.07
CA LEU A 716 -26.19 93.64 167.43
C LEU A 716 -26.25 95.14 167.73
N GLN A 717 -27.18 95.88 167.13
CA GLN A 717 -27.42 97.29 167.47
C GLN A 717 -27.98 97.48 168.89
N ARG A 718 -28.46 96.42 169.56
CA ARG A 718 -28.85 96.44 170.98
C ARG A 718 -28.26 95.23 171.73
N PRO A 719 -26.97 95.28 172.09
CA PRO A 719 -26.29 94.15 172.69
C PRO A 719 -26.64 94.06 174.18
N VAL A 720 -27.44 93.06 174.57
CA VAL A 720 -27.50 92.65 175.98
C VAL A 720 -26.23 91.84 176.26
N ASN A 721 -25.35 92.42 177.07
CA ASN A 721 -23.96 92.02 177.18
C ASN A 721 -23.76 90.61 177.76
N VAL A 722 -23.38 89.71 176.86
CA VAL A 722 -22.17 88.86 176.88
C VAL A 722 -21.96 87.93 178.08
N HIS A 723 -22.28 86.65 177.86
CA HIS A 723 -21.55 85.52 178.43
C HIS A 723 -20.28 85.25 177.61
N ARG A 724 -19.14 84.99 178.28
CA ARG A 724 -17.88 84.65 177.59
C ARG A 724 -17.24 83.34 178.08
N TRP A 725 -17.46 82.29 177.30
CA TRP A 725 -16.57 81.17 176.93
C TRP A 725 -15.65 80.53 177.99
N ARG A 726 -15.86 79.22 178.20
CA ARG A 726 -14.82 78.16 178.36
C ARG A 726 -15.50 76.81 178.17
N ARG A 727 -14.94 75.90 177.38
CA ARG A 727 -15.09 74.44 177.54
C ARG A 727 -14.05 73.68 176.69
N LEU A 728 -13.49 72.68 177.34
CA LEU A 728 -12.30 71.90 177.04
C LEU A 728 -12.57 70.78 176.02
N GLU A 729 -11.51 70.40 175.34
CA GLU A 729 -11.40 69.25 174.44
C GLU A 729 -11.61 67.95 175.23
N GLY A 730 -12.63 67.14 174.87
CA GLY A 730 -12.88 65.85 175.52
C GLY A 730 -14.26 65.21 175.33
N ASN A 731 -15.24 65.89 174.72
CA ASN A 731 -16.64 65.41 174.75
C ASN A 731 -17.10 64.46 173.63
N ALA A 732 -16.21 63.92 172.78
CA ALA A 732 -16.70 63.04 171.71
C ALA A 732 -15.67 62.00 171.24
N PRO A 733 -15.43 60.93 172.03
CA PRO A 733 -14.76 59.73 171.52
C PRO A 733 -15.49 59.16 170.29
N GLU A 734 -16.81 59.36 170.17
CA GLU A 734 -17.60 58.94 168.99
C GLU A 734 -17.18 59.63 167.68
N ILE A 735 -16.75 60.91 167.73
CA ILE A 735 -16.27 61.63 166.54
C ILE A 735 -14.90 61.10 166.12
N LEU A 736 -14.01 60.82 167.09
CA LEU A 736 -12.72 60.19 166.84
C LEU A 736 -12.88 58.77 166.28
N ASP A 737 -13.79 57.96 166.83
CA ASP A 737 -14.15 56.64 166.29
C ASP A 737 -14.74 56.75 164.88
N GLY A 738 -15.56 57.77 164.62
CA GLY A 738 -16.07 58.08 163.28
C GLY A 738 -14.95 58.37 162.29
N ILE A 739 -13.94 59.14 162.68
CA ILE A 739 -12.76 59.45 161.86
C ILE A 739 -11.92 58.19 161.61
N TYR A 740 -11.69 57.36 162.64
CA TYR A 740 -10.98 56.08 162.46
C TYR A 740 -11.75 55.10 161.55
N LYS A 741 -13.09 55.10 161.60
CA LYS A 741 -13.96 54.35 160.67
C LYS A 741 -13.89 54.90 159.24
N VAL A 742 -13.90 56.22 159.06
CA VAL A 742 -13.71 56.85 157.74
C VAL A 742 -12.34 56.49 157.18
N HIS A 743 -11.27 56.60 157.96
CA HIS A 743 -9.93 56.24 157.49
C HIS A 743 -9.75 54.74 157.21
N THR A 744 -10.46 53.86 157.93
CA THR A 744 -10.45 52.43 157.60
C THR A 744 -11.25 52.13 156.33
N LEU A 745 -12.38 52.79 156.12
CA LEU A 745 -13.15 52.71 154.87
C LEU A 745 -12.37 53.29 153.67
N GLU A 746 -11.70 54.43 153.82
CA GLU A 746 -10.83 55.00 152.79
C GLU A 746 -9.72 54.02 152.38
N ARG A 747 -9.05 53.39 153.35
CA ARG A 747 -8.05 52.35 153.06
C ARG A 747 -8.66 51.12 152.37
N GLN A 748 -9.87 50.72 152.71
CA GLN A 748 -10.57 49.62 152.04
C GLN A 748 -10.97 49.98 150.60
N ILE A 749 -11.46 51.21 150.38
CA ILE A 749 -11.83 51.72 149.06
C ILE A 749 -10.60 51.81 148.17
N LEU A 750 -9.48 52.35 148.67
CA LEU A 750 -8.22 52.42 147.92
C LEU A 750 -7.76 51.01 147.52
N LYS A 751 -7.76 50.04 148.45
CA LYS A 751 -7.44 48.64 148.12
C LYS A 751 -8.38 48.03 147.06
N LYS A 752 -9.67 48.38 147.08
CA LYS A 752 -10.65 47.93 146.06
C LYS A 752 -10.43 48.62 144.72
N GLN A 753 -10.04 49.90 144.71
CA GLN A 753 -9.65 50.62 143.49
C GLN A 753 -8.39 50.01 142.88
N ASP A 754 -7.38 49.68 143.67
CA ASP A 754 -6.17 49.00 143.20
C ASP A 754 -6.51 47.63 142.57
N LEU A 755 -7.35 46.83 143.24
CA LEU A 755 -7.85 45.56 142.68
C LEU A 755 -8.65 45.75 141.38
N LEU A 756 -9.46 46.80 141.26
CA LEU A 756 -10.18 47.12 140.03
C LEU A 756 -9.23 47.52 138.90
N VAL A 757 -8.17 48.27 139.20
CA VAL A 757 -7.12 48.62 138.23
C VAL A 757 -6.38 47.37 137.75
N GLU A 758 -6.08 46.43 138.63
CA GLU A 758 -5.49 45.14 138.23
C GLU A 758 -6.44 44.30 137.38
N LYS A 759 -7.72 44.25 137.74
CA LYS A 759 -8.73 43.52 136.96
C LYS A 759 -8.98 44.14 135.60
N THR A 760 -8.97 45.46 135.47
CA THR A 760 -9.09 46.14 134.17
C THR A 760 -7.86 45.89 133.29
N LYS A 761 -6.65 45.84 133.86
CA LYS A 761 -5.44 45.41 133.14
C LYS A 761 -5.54 43.96 132.67
N GLN A 762 -6.02 43.04 133.50
CA GLN A 762 -6.25 41.64 133.11
C GLN A 762 -7.28 41.51 131.99
N LEU A 763 -8.39 42.26 132.08
CA LEU A 763 -9.42 42.29 131.04
C LEU A 763 -8.89 42.85 129.71
N ALA A 764 -8.08 43.90 129.75
CA ALA A 764 -7.43 44.45 128.57
C ALA A 764 -6.46 43.45 127.93
N ALA A 765 -5.65 42.74 128.73
CA ALA A 765 -4.78 41.68 128.23
C ALA A 765 -5.57 40.53 127.60
N ARG A 766 -6.66 40.08 128.24
CA ARG A 766 -7.49 39.00 127.71
C ARG A 766 -8.29 39.40 126.47
N ASN A 767 -8.73 40.65 126.38
CA ASN A 767 -9.33 41.20 125.18
C ASN A 767 -8.33 41.30 124.03
N ALA A 768 -7.08 41.71 124.30
CA ALA A 768 -6.02 41.72 123.30
C ALA A 768 -5.75 40.30 122.77
N GLU A 769 -5.64 39.31 123.67
CA GLU A 769 -5.49 37.91 123.27
C GLU A 769 -6.69 37.41 122.45
N TYR A 770 -7.92 37.70 122.88
CA TYR A 770 -9.13 37.37 122.13
C TYR A 770 -9.13 38.01 120.73
N GLU A 771 -8.73 39.28 120.61
CA GLU A 771 -8.60 39.94 119.32
C GLU A 771 -7.49 39.33 118.46
N THR A 772 -6.35 38.93 119.05
CA THR A 772 -5.30 38.23 118.29
C THR A 772 -5.77 36.86 117.79
N VAL A 773 -6.52 36.10 118.60
CA VAL A 773 -7.12 34.83 118.18
C VAL A 773 -8.18 35.07 117.12
N ARG A 774 -9.00 36.11 117.24
CA ARG A 774 -10.02 36.46 116.24
C ARG A 774 -9.41 36.91 114.92
N LYS A 775 -8.31 37.66 114.94
CA LYS A 775 -7.53 38.00 113.74
C LYS A 775 -6.95 36.75 113.09
N LYS A 776 -6.30 35.88 113.88
CA LYS A 776 -5.81 34.58 113.39
C LYS A 776 -6.94 33.70 112.84
N LEU A 777 -8.11 33.67 113.48
CA LEU A 777 -9.28 32.91 113.02
C LEU A 777 -9.88 33.50 111.73
N ALA A 778 -9.82 34.83 111.56
CA ALA A 778 -10.23 35.49 110.33
C ALA A 778 -9.21 35.27 109.18
N GLU A 779 -7.93 35.07 109.51
CA GLU A 779 -6.88 34.69 108.56
C GLU A 779 -6.95 33.20 108.17
N LEU A 780 -7.43 32.34 109.06
CA LEU A 780 -7.70 30.93 108.77
C LEU A 780 -8.90 30.82 107.83
N GLN A 781 -8.61 30.60 106.54
CA GLN A 781 -9.60 30.37 105.49
C GLN A 781 -10.48 29.16 105.84
N GLY A 782 -11.80 29.31 105.69
CA GLY A 782 -12.79 28.34 106.17
C GLY A 782 -12.69 26.96 105.51
N PRO A 783 -13.34 25.93 106.10
CA PRO A 783 -13.31 24.56 105.58
C PRO A 783 -13.87 24.42 104.15
N GLU A 784 -14.73 25.34 103.70
CA GLU A 784 -15.19 25.41 102.31
C GLU A 784 -14.03 25.69 101.34
N VAL A 785 -13.12 26.59 101.71
CA VAL A 785 -11.91 26.89 100.92
C VAL A 785 -10.97 25.70 100.90
N ALA A 786 -10.88 24.90 101.98
CA ALA A 786 -10.12 23.66 101.96
C ALA A 786 -10.71 22.61 100.99
N GLY A 787 -12.05 22.57 100.87
CA GLY A 787 -12.74 21.78 99.86
C GLY A 787 -12.48 22.27 98.44
N GLU A 788 -12.56 23.59 98.21
CA GLU A 788 -12.22 24.20 96.93
C GLU A 788 -10.76 23.96 96.56
N LEU A 789 -9.83 24.12 97.51
CA LEU A 789 -8.41 23.82 97.31
C LEU A 789 -8.20 22.33 97.02
N SER A 790 -8.95 21.43 97.64
CA SER A 790 -8.88 19.99 97.35
C SER A 790 -9.39 19.69 95.93
N LEU A 791 -10.51 20.30 95.51
CA LEU A 791 -11.02 20.18 94.14
C LEU A 791 -10.07 20.81 93.12
N TYR A 792 -9.45 21.94 93.43
CA TYR A 792 -8.42 22.53 92.58
C TYR A 792 -7.19 21.65 92.50
N ASP A 793 -6.77 21.00 93.60
CA ASP A 793 -5.63 20.10 93.61
C ASP A 793 -5.93 18.80 92.84
N GLU A 794 -7.12 18.22 92.98
CA GLU A 794 -7.60 17.10 92.16
C GLU A 794 -7.64 17.46 90.66
N ASN A 795 -8.14 18.64 90.32
CA ASN A 795 -8.14 19.13 88.95
C ASN A 795 -6.71 19.36 88.43
N LEU A 796 -5.82 19.92 89.25
CA LEU A 796 -4.41 20.09 88.90
C LEU A 796 -3.70 18.75 88.74
N GLN A 797 -4.03 17.74 89.54
CA GLN A 797 -3.52 16.38 89.40
C GLN A 797 -4.01 15.75 88.09
N CYS A 798 -5.31 15.83 87.78
CA CYS A 798 -5.87 15.37 86.50
C CYS A 798 -5.22 16.08 85.30
N ARG A 799 -5.01 17.40 85.37
CA ARG A 799 -4.32 18.16 84.31
C ARG A 799 -2.85 17.77 84.19
N ARG A 800 -2.15 17.53 85.30
CA ARG A 800 -0.77 17.02 85.29
C ARG A 800 -0.68 15.62 84.71
N GLU A 801 -1.69 14.76 84.92
CA GLU A 801 -1.78 13.44 84.30
C GLU A 801 -2.06 13.53 82.80
N GLN A 802 -2.98 14.41 82.37
CA GLN A 802 -3.21 14.69 80.95
C GLN A 802 -1.95 15.20 80.27
N ILE A 803 -1.23 16.15 80.89
CA ILE A 803 0.04 16.66 80.36
C ILE A 803 1.08 15.54 80.29
N ARG A 804 1.19 14.69 81.32
CA ARG A 804 2.07 13.51 81.27
C ARG A 804 1.71 12.57 80.12
N GLY A 805 0.42 12.35 79.88
CA GLY A 805 -0.08 11.55 78.75
C GLY A 805 0.30 12.16 77.40
N LEU A 806 0.10 13.47 77.24
CA LEU A 806 0.49 14.21 76.04
C LEU A 806 2.02 14.20 75.85
N ASP A 807 2.81 14.32 76.92
CA ASP A 807 4.27 14.22 76.86
C ASP A 807 4.71 12.82 76.42
N THR A 808 4.03 11.76 76.88
CA THR A 808 4.31 10.40 76.39
C THR A 808 3.92 10.22 74.93
N GLU A 809 2.77 10.74 74.49
CA GLU A 809 2.36 10.71 73.08
C GLU A 809 3.34 11.51 72.20
N LEU A 810 3.82 12.66 72.68
CA LEU A 810 4.82 13.46 71.99
C LEU A 810 6.14 12.69 71.85
N GLN A 811 6.62 12.06 72.92
CA GLN A 811 7.82 11.21 72.89
C GLN A 811 7.66 10.02 71.94
N GLU A 812 6.48 9.39 71.88
CA GLU A 812 6.20 8.32 70.92
C GLU A 812 6.23 8.82 69.47
N VAL A 813 5.68 10.02 69.21
CA VAL A 813 5.71 10.65 67.89
C VAL A 813 7.13 11.04 67.49
N GLU A 814 7.91 11.61 68.41
CA GLU A 814 9.34 11.94 68.18
C GLU A 814 10.14 10.67 67.84
N GLN A 815 9.95 9.59 68.60
CA GLN A 815 10.56 8.29 68.30
C GLN A 815 10.10 7.73 66.94
N HIS A 816 8.83 7.89 66.58
CA HIS A 816 8.34 7.48 65.26
C HIS A 816 8.98 8.29 64.13
N VAL A 817 9.18 9.60 64.31
CA VAL A 817 9.90 10.46 63.35
C VAL A 817 11.34 10.00 63.18
N ASP A 818 12.04 9.65 64.27
CA ASP A 818 13.40 9.12 64.21
C ASP A 818 13.48 7.78 63.49
N VAL A 819 12.53 6.86 63.75
CA VAL A 819 12.42 5.58 63.04
C VAL A 819 12.18 5.81 61.55
N VAL A 820 11.25 6.70 61.17
CA VAL A 820 11.00 7.03 59.75
C VAL A 820 12.24 7.66 59.11
N ALA A 821 12.97 8.51 59.83
CA ALA A 821 14.22 9.10 59.32
C ALA A 821 15.30 8.04 59.07
N GLU A 822 15.46 7.05 59.96
CA GLU A 822 16.32 5.88 59.76
C GLU A 822 15.85 5.04 58.55
N GLU A 823 14.54 4.84 58.37
CA GLU A 823 14.00 4.12 57.20
C GLU A 823 14.27 4.83 55.88
N VAL A 824 14.10 6.16 55.83
CA VAL A 824 14.42 6.96 54.63
C VAL A 824 15.92 6.85 54.32
N LYS A 825 16.79 6.84 55.32
CA LYS A 825 18.24 6.60 55.15
C LYS A 825 18.54 5.19 54.62
N GLN A 826 17.87 4.16 55.15
CA GLN A 826 18.06 2.79 54.67
C GLN A 826 17.56 2.61 53.23
N LEU A 827 16.37 3.11 52.91
CA LEU A 827 15.79 3.06 51.56
C LEU A 827 16.64 3.83 50.54
N THR A 828 17.24 4.96 50.93
CA THR A 828 18.17 5.69 50.05
C THR A 828 19.46 4.92 49.80
N VAL A 829 20.01 4.22 50.80
CA VAL A 829 21.16 3.31 50.60
C VAL A 829 20.79 2.12 49.70
N GLU A 830 19.66 1.47 49.94
CA GLU A 830 19.17 0.37 49.10
C GLU A 830 18.92 0.82 47.65
N LEU A 831 18.31 1.98 47.45
CA LEU A 831 18.11 2.56 46.12
C LEU A 831 19.46 2.80 45.41
N CYS A 832 20.47 3.30 46.14
CA CYS A 832 21.82 3.48 45.62
C CYS A 832 22.48 2.14 45.26
N GLU A 833 22.33 1.10 46.07
CA GLU A 833 22.82 -0.24 45.77
C GLU A 833 22.13 -0.85 44.55
N VAL A 834 20.81 -0.76 44.46
CA VAL A 834 20.03 -1.26 43.30
C VAL A 834 20.45 -0.53 42.04
N LYS A 835 20.60 0.80 42.08
CA LYS A 835 21.15 1.58 40.96
C LYS A 835 22.54 1.07 40.57
N ARG A 836 23.44 0.87 41.54
CA ARG A 836 24.80 0.35 41.27
C ARG A 836 24.76 -1.05 40.64
N ARG A 837 23.92 -1.97 41.15
CA ARG A 837 23.73 -3.32 40.58
C ARG A 837 23.17 -3.25 39.16
N TYR A 838 22.18 -2.39 38.91
CA TYR A 838 21.60 -2.16 37.59
C TYR A 838 22.63 -1.63 36.60
N TYR A 839 23.41 -0.60 36.97
CA TYR A 839 24.46 -0.08 36.09
C TYR A 839 25.58 -1.08 35.83
N ASN A 840 25.98 -1.87 36.83
CA ASN A 840 26.95 -2.95 36.65
C ASN A 840 26.42 -4.05 35.72
N ALA A 841 25.15 -4.44 35.88
CA ALA A 841 24.51 -5.43 35.02
C ALA A 841 24.36 -4.91 33.59
N LYS A 842 23.95 -3.65 33.41
CA LYS A 842 23.90 -2.97 32.11
C LYS A 842 25.28 -2.92 31.47
N HIS A 843 26.31 -2.52 32.21
CA HIS A 843 27.68 -2.47 31.70
C HIS A 843 28.21 -3.86 31.33
N LYS A 844 27.91 -4.91 32.10
CA LYS A 844 28.22 -6.30 31.73
C LYS A 844 27.46 -6.75 30.48
N ASN A 845 26.17 -6.41 30.37
CA ASN A 845 25.36 -6.76 29.21
C ASN A 845 25.83 -6.04 27.93
N ASP A 846 26.21 -4.77 28.06
CA ASP A 846 26.80 -3.97 26.98
C ASP A 846 28.17 -4.54 26.57
N LEU A 847 28.98 -4.99 27.54
CA LEU A 847 30.26 -5.66 27.26
C LEU A 847 30.02 -7.01 26.55
N LEU A 848 29.10 -7.83 27.05
CA LEU A 848 28.71 -9.10 26.42
C LEU A 848 28.15 -8.88 25.00
N ARG A 849 27.37 -7.82 24.76
CA ARG A 849 26.91 -7.47 23.41
C ARG A 849 28.06 -7.06 22.49
N ARG A 850 29.04 -6.31 23.00
CA ARG A 850 30.25 -5.95 22.24
C ARG A 850 31.12 -7.18 21.96
N GLU A 851 31.31 -8.06 22.94
CA GLU A 851 32.02 -9.32 22.76
C GLU A 851 31.29 -10.24 21.79
N GLN A 852 29.98 -10.42 21.90
CA GLN A 852 29.19 -11.19 20.93
C GLN A 852 29.26 -10.57 19.52
N GLY A 853 29.29 -9.25 19.41
CA GLY A 853 29.53 -8.54 18.15
C GLY A 853 30.92 -8.83 17.58
N ALA A 854 31.97 -8.71 18.40
CA ALA A 854 33.36 -8.99 18.01
C ALA A 854 33.58 -10.49 17.68
N PHE A 855 32.96 -11.40 18.43
CA PHE A 855 33.03 -12.84 18.20
C PHE A 855 32.34 -13.24 16.89
N ARG A 856 31.18 -12.63 16.59
CA ARG A 856 30.51 -12.81 15.29
C ARG A 856 31.35 -12.26 14.13
N ALA A 857 32.06 -11.16 14.34
CA ALA A 857 32.95 -10.59 13.33
C ALA A 857 34.21 -11.44 13.10
N MET A 858 34.75 -12.10 14.14
CA MET A 858 35.98 -12.89 14.04
C MET A 858 35.78 -14.32 13.54
N TRP A 859 34.66 -14.99 13.84
CA TRP A 859 34.51 -16.43 13.56
C TRP A 859 33.21 -16.78 12.82
N GLY A 860 32.89 -16.02 11.78
CA GLY A 860 32.04 -16.43 10.65
C GLY A 860 30.91 -17.42 10.95
N GLY A 861 29.77 -16.90 11.40
CA GLY A 861 28.42 -17.44 11.11
C GLY A 861 27.98 -18.81 11.66
N SER A 862 28.85 -19.68 12.17
CA SER A 862 28.40 -21.03 12.60
C SER A 862 27.95 -21.08 14.07
N SER A 863 26.63 -20.99 14.28
CA SER A 863 25.96 -21.12 15.60
C SER A 863 26.31 -22.40 16.36
N ALA A 864 26.82 -23.44 15.69
CA ALA A 864 27.17 -24.71 16.34
C ALA A 864 28.43 -24.59 17.21
N VAL A 865 29.45 -23.87 16.72
CA VAL A 865 30.73 -23.69 17.44
C VAL A 865 30.57 -22.77 18.66
N ALA A 866 29.66 -21.78 18.57
CA ALA A 866 29.34 -20.89 19.67
C ALA A 866 28.73 -21.64 20.88
N ARG A 867 27.88 -22.65 20.64
CA ARG A 867 27.29 -23.46 21.72
C ARG A 867 28.31 -24.36 22.39
N THR A 868 29.25 -24.93 21.64
CA THR A 868 30.31 -25.78 22.22
C THR A 868 31.34 -24.95 22.99
N ALA A 869 31.64 -23.72 22.56
CA ALA A 869 32.57 -22.83 23.28
C ALA A 869 31.96 -22.30 24.59
N LEU A 870 30.67 -21.95 24.60
CA LEU A 870 30.01 -21.50 25.83
C LEU A 870 29.87 -22.62 26.87
N ALA A 871 29.55 -23.85 26.44
CA ALA A 871 29.49 -25.00 27.34
C ALA A 871 30.88 -25.35 27.95
N ALA A 872 31.97 -25.06 27.23
CA ALA A 872 33.32 -25.27 27.76
C ALA A 872 33.74 -24.21 28.79
N ILE A 873 33.21 -22.97 28.68
CA ILE A 873 33.54 -21.87 29.60
C ILE A 873 32.67 -21.93 30.87
N GLU A 874 31.38 -22.31 30.76
CA GLU A 874 30.52 -22.45 31.94
C GLU A 874 31.02 -23.55 32.89
N ASN A 875 31.60 -24.63 32.37
CA ASN A 875 32.15 -25.71 33.20
C ASN A 875 33.46 -25.36 33.94
N ALA A 876 34.07 -24.20 33.68
CA ALA A 876 35.34 -23.81 34.31
C ALA A 876 35.19 -22.85 35.51
N SER A 877 34.01 -22.28 35.76
CA SER A 877 33.83 -21.25 36.80
C SER A 877 32.99 -21.65 38.02
N GLU A 878 32.39 -22.84 38.05
CA GLU A 878 31.61 -23.33 39.21
C GLU A 878 32.46 -23.74 40.43
N ARG A 879 33.78 -23.56 40.41
CA ARG A 879 34.66 -23.89 41.53
C ARG A 879 35.52 -22.71 41.94
N ARG A 880 34.92 -21.65 42.50
CA ARG A 880 35.55 -20.69 43.45
C ARG A 880 34.56 -19.58 43.79
N GLN A 881 33.67 -19.82 44.76
CA GLN A 881 33.22 -18.86 45.79
C GLN A 881 32.02 -19.45 46.54
N LEU A 882 32.27 -20.60 47.18
CA LEU A 882 31.50 -21.09 48.32
C LEU A 882 32.46 -21.01 49.50
N GLN A 883 32.57 -19.84 50.16
CA GLN A 883 33.08 -19.77 51.53
C GLN A 883 32.96 -18.37 52.12
N GLN A 884 32.51 -18.36 53.39
CA GLN A 884 32.52 -17.28 54.37
C GLN A 884 31.32 -16.34 54.38
N GLN A 885 30.17 -16.92 54.76
CA GLN A 885 29.18 -16.26 55.61
C GLN A 885 29.76 -16.13 57.02
N GLY A 886 30.01 -14.91 57.49
CA GLY A 886 30.55 -14.60 58.82
C GLY A 886 29.57 -13.84 59.70
N SER A 887 29.20 -14.49 60.80
CA SER A 887 28.66 -14.03 62.10
C SER A 887 27.75 -12.78 62.20
N ILE A 888 26.48 -13.10 62.42
CA ILE A 888 25.49 -12.51 63.34
C ILE A 888 26.11 -11.63 64.45
N SER A 889 25.65 -10.38 64.57
CA SER A 889 25.61 -9.67 65.86
C SER A 889 24.21 -9.10 66.11
N SER A 890 23.70 -9.46 67.28
CA SER A 890 22.37 -9.16 67.81
C SER A 890 22.25 -7.68 68.19
N ARG A 891 21.42 -6.90 67.49
CA ARG A 891 20.98 -5.58 67.97
C ARG A 891 19.51 -5.66 68.39
N ARG A 892 19.25 -5.25 69.63
CA ARG A 892 17.97 -5.30 70.36
C ARG A 892 16.85 -4.64 69.55
N GLN A 893 15.69 -5.30 69.52
CA GLN A 893 14.47 -4.88 68.83
C GLN A 893 13.77 -3.72 69.57
N PRO A 894 13.43 -2.60 68.92
CA PRO A 894 12.42 -1.66 69.39
C PRO A 894 11.02 -2.17 69.03
N LEU A 895 10.05 -1.95 69.91
CA LEU A 895 8.70 -2.55 69.92
C LEU A 895 7.72 -2.06 68.80
N TRP A 896 8.21 -1.41 67.75
CA TRP A 896 7.36 -0.85 66.70
C TRP A 896 7.73 -1.44 65.33
N ARG A 897 6.86 -2.30 64.79
CA ARG A 897 7.03 -2.98 63.50
C ARG A 897 6.78 -2.03 62.34
N THR A 898 7.81 -1.70 61.57
CA THR A 898 7.65 -0.86 60.40
C THR A 898 7.20 -1.62 59.15
N ARG A 899 6.54 -0.92 58.21
CA ARG A 899 6.04 -1.48 56.95
C ARG A 899 7.16 -2.07 56.08
N ALA A 900 8.37 -1.51 56.14
CA ALA A 900 9.52 -2.01 55.38
C ALA A 900 9.94 -3.42 55.86
N GLN A 901 9.92 -3.67 57.18
CA GLN A 901 10.18 -5.01 57.72
C GLN A 901 9.09 -6.01 57.34
N LYS A 902 7.80 -5.61 57.39
CA LYS A 902 6.71 -6.46 56.89
C LYS A 902 6.91 -6.84 55.42
N ARG A 903 7.40 -5.91 54.59
CA ARG A 903 7.67 -6.17 53.17
C ARG A 903 8.89 -7.07 52.96
N ARG A 904 9.97 -6.92 53.75
CA ARG A 904 11.11 -7.84 53.72
C ARG A 904 10.72 -9.25 54.22
N GLU A 905 9.86 -9.36 55.22
CA GLU A 905 9.32 -10.65 55.67
C GLU A 905 8.40 -11.27 54.61
N GLN A 906 7.54 -10.49 53.95
CA GLN A 906 6.74 -10.99 52.82
C GLN A 906 7.62 -11.47 51.67
N ILE A 907 8.64 -10.71 51.27
CA ILE A 907 9.57 -11.14 50.21
C ILE A 907 10.31 -12.41 50.64
N LYS A 908 10.74 -12.53 51.91
CA LYS A 908 11.35 -13.77 52.42
C LYS A 908 10.37 -14.94 52.48
N GLN A 909 9.10 -14.70 52.81
CA GLN A 909 8.06 -15.72 52.79
C GLN A 909 7.75 -16.14 51.35
N GLU A 910 7.71 -15.20 50.40
CA GLU A 910 7.56 -15.47 48.97
C GLU A 910 8.78 -16.25 48.45
N GLU A 911 10.00 -15.86 48.79
CA GLU A 911 11.22 -16.61 48.47
C GLU A 911 11.23 -18.01 49.10
N GLN A 912 10.76 -18.17 50.35
CA GLN A 912 10.59 -19.46 51.00
C GLN A 912 9.50 -20.31 50.34
N ILE A 913 8.37 -19.71 49.94
CA ILE A 913 7.31 -20.40 49.21
C ILE A 913 7.83 -20.83 47.83
N VAL A 914 8.57 -19.97 47.13
CA VAL A 914 9.21 -20.32 45.86
C VAL A 914 10.29 -21.40 46.06
N GLN A 915 11.05 -21.38 47.16
CA GLN A 915 11.97 -22.47 47.52
C GLN A 915 11.23 -23.77 47.85
N VAL A 916 10.11 -23.73 48.56
CA VAL A 916 9.28 -24.91 48.85
C VAL A 916 8.54 -25.42 47.62
N LEU A 917 8.25 -24.56 46.63
CA LEU A 917 7.66 -24.97 45.35
C LEU A 917 8.71 -25.51 44.37
N SER A 918 9.94 -25.01 44.42
CA SER A 918 11.06 -25.47 43.57
C SER A 918 11.79 -26.69 44.14
N THR A 919 11.84 -26.83 45.46
CA THR A 919 12.22 -28.09 46.12
C THR A 919 10.93 -28.87 46.34
N GLY A 920 10.60 -29.72 45.36
CA GLY A 920 9.38 -30.52 45.38
C GLY A 920 9.07 -31.12 46.76
N ALA A 921 7.78 -31.10 47.11
CA ALA A 921 7.27 -31.33 48.47
C ALA A 921 8.02 -32.44 49.23
N PRO A 922 8.48 -32.18 50.47
CA PRO A 922 9.16 -33.18 51.28
C PRO A 922 8.22 -34.37 51.50
N ALA A 923 8.73 -35.58 51.24
CA ALA A 923 7.99 -36.82 51.40
C ALA A 923 7.33 -36.87 52.80
N PRO A 924 6.02 -37.17 52.91
CA PRO A 924 5.29 -37.08 54.15
C PRO A 924 5.78 -38.17 55.13
N SER A 925 6.46 -37.74 56.18
CA SER A 925 6.88 -38.54 57.32
C SER A 925 5.71 -38.77 58.28
N PHE A 926 4.64 -39.41 57.81
CA PHE A 926 3.63 -40.00 58.69
C PHE A 926 3.78 -41.53 58.66
N PRO A 927 4.23 -42.16 59.77
CA PRO A 927 4.29 -43.61 59.87
C PRO A 927 2.86 -44.17 59.82
N LEU A 928 2.58 -44.97 58.80
CA LEU A 928 1.35 -45.74 58.64
C LEU A 928 1.13 -46.63 59.87
N GLN A 929 0.26 -46.20 60.79
CA GLN A 929 -0.28 -47.10 61.81
C GLN A 929 -1.38 -47.95 61.16
N VAL A 930 -1.10 -49.25 61.07
CA VAL A 930 -1.98 -50.28 60.52
C VAL A 930 -3.02 -50.67 61.58
N PRO A 931 -4.34 -50.46 61.36
CA PRO A 931 -5.37 -51.02 62.23
C PRO A 931 -5.47 -52.54 61.98
N PRO A 932 -5.56 -53.37 63.02
CA PRO A 932 -5.65 -54.82 62.87
C PRO A 932 -7.04 -55.20 62.34
N GLY A 933 -7.15 -55.71 61.11
CA GLY A 933 -8.38 -56.39 60.68
C GLY A 933 -8.65 -56.63 59.20
N GLN A 934 -8.02 -55.93 58.25
CA GLN A 934 -8.36 -56.12 56.83
C GLN A 934 -7.27 -56.89 56.07
N ARG A 935 -7.65 -58.10 55.62
CA ARG A 935 -6.82 -58.98 54.79
C ARG A 935 -6.62 -58.37 53.40
N ILE A 936 -5.36 -58.39 52.99
CA ILE A 936 -4.79 -57.99 51.71
C ILE A 936 -5.48 -58.77 50.59
N PHE A 937 -6.23 -58.09 49.72
CA PHE A 937 -6.69 -58.68 48.46
C PHE A 937 -5.65 -58.36 47.38
N LEU A 938 -4.82 -59.36 47.08
CA LEU A 938 -3.86 -59.36 45.98
C LEU A 938 -4.61 -59.71 44.68
N GLY A 939 -4.72 -58.75 43.78
CA GLY A 939 -5.15 -58.93 42.40
C GLY A 939 -5.15 -57.55 41.76
N GLY A 940 -4.36 -57.26 40.75
CA GLY A 940 -4.03 -58.07 39.58
C GLY A 940 -4.30 -57.14 38.41
N GLY A 941 -3.29 -56.92 37.58
CA GLY A 941 -3.17 -55.74 36.73
C GLY A 941 -4.31 -55.50 35.74
N PHE A 942 -4.40 -54.26 35.27
CA PHE A 942 -4.88 -53.96 33.94
C PHE A 942 -3.84 -53.13 33.22
N ALA A 943 -3.18 -53.79 32.27
CA ALA A 943 -2.48 -53.16 31.17
C ALA A 943 -3.53 -52.52 30.25
N LEU A 944 -3.35 -51.25 29.92
CA LEU A 944 -3.94 -50.65 28.74
C LEU A 944 -2.79 -50.16 27.87
N THR A 945 -2.46 -51.03 26.93
CA THR A 945 -1.79 -50.76 25.66
C THR A 945 -2.49 -49.65 24.89
N ARG A 946 -1.85 -48.48 24.75
CA ARG A 946 -1.56 -47.81 23.46
C ARG A 946 -0.75 -46.55 23.68
#